data_AF-A0A428WLB2-F1
#
_entry.id   AF-A0A428WLB2-F1
#
_cell.length_a   1.000
_cell.length_b   1.000
_cell.length_c   1.000
_cell.angle_alpha   90.00
_cell.angle_beta   90.00
_cell.angle_gamma   90.00
#
_symmetry.space_group_name_H-M   'P 1'
#
loop_
_entity.id
_entity.type
_entity.pdbx_description
1 polymer ?
#
loop_
_entity_poly.entity_id
_entity_poly.type
_entity_poly.pdbx_seq_one_letter_code
_entity_poly.pdbx_strand_id
1 'polypeptide(L)'
;MLVNRNSGKALEVSGGATYEGARITQRTRDDRVSQQWQFVDSGGGNYRIKSKHSAKVLSFPSTADRAGLVQSADADRAGQQFRLAGSAGGDVRLLNRASGKAVDVLNSSTADGARVVQLPDADGANQRWQLVRIGDDTTPPTPPANPRTSNLTCTGVTLSWSASSDDVAVAFYDVYHDGQLITSVPGTALSADLTVVPGATWGLYVNARDAAGNVSQASSTVPVTVPQCQADTEPPTTPAGVTAATSGTTVTVRWTAATDNVGVTGYEVLRDGTVAGSAGGAATTSFTDSGLAANTRYQYQVRARDAQGNRSAPSPAVAVTTGSSCATALCSVTRVTTETDLPWGLTTLPDGQVLYSRRDTFEIVRLDPATGTKTVAGRMPDVSGTDGEGGVLGLAVATDFASDPWLYVMHTSSTDNRVVRVRYTGGVLTGTPQVLLTGIPRNKYHNGGRLRFGPDGKLYISTGDGQNGDWAQDLTSLAGKVLRINRDGSIPSDNPFGTPVWSYGHRNPQGLAFDSQGRLWEQEFGNSIMDETNLIVRGGNYGWPRCEGTSGSCGEPGFVAPKHTYPVAEGSCSGIAVVRTGLYIACERGTRLYRAEISGDSLTDVQQYLNGTYGRLRTVEPSADGGLWLTTSNYGDKDSIPDNSNESILKVELGR
;
A
#
# COMPACT_ATOMS: atom_id res chain seq x y z
N MET A 1 33.21 -8.25 -5.89
CA MET A 1 34.59 -8.71 -6.11
C MET A 1 35.48 -8.22 -4.99
N LEU A 2 36.60 -8.92 -4.76
CA LEU A 2 37.64 -8.53 -3.81
C LEU A 2 38.88 -8.15 -4.64
N VAL A 3 39.21 -6.86 -4.70
CA VAL A 3 40.34 -6.34 -5.49
C VAL A 3 41.48 -5.97 -4.57
N ASN A 4 42.65 -6.55 -4.78
CA ASN A 4 43.81 -6.29 -3.92
C ASN A 4 44.37 -4.89 -4.14
N ARG A 5 44.60 -4.15 -3.06
CA ARG A 5 45.04 -2.75 -3.10
C ARG A 5 46.44 -2.56 -3.71
N ASN A 6 47.34 -3.53 -3.53
CA ASN A 6 48.71 -3.47 -4.04
C ASN A 6 48.79 -3.76 -5.54
N SER A 7 48.03 -4.74 -6.05
CA SER A 7 48.14 -5.20 -7.43
C SER A 7 47.02 -4.70 -8.36
N GLY A 8 45.90 -4.20 -7.82
CA GLY A 8 44.69 -3.89 -8.56
C GLY A 8 43.97 -5.12 -9.13
N LYS A 9 44.39 -6.33 -8.74
CA LYS A 9 43.89 -7.61 -9.28
C LYS A 9 42.79 -8.20 -8.41
N ALA A 10 41.89 -8.94 -9.04
CA ALA A 10 40.77 -9.59 -8.37
C ALA A 10 41.15 -10.94 -7.76
N LEU A 11 40.57 -11.27 -6.60
CA LEU A 11 40.62 -12.61 -6.01
C LEU A 11 39.85 -13.60 -6.89
N GLU A 12 40.50 -14.69 -7.29
CA GLU A 12 40.01 -15.65 -8.28
C GLU A 12 40.19 -17.09 -7.78
N VAL A 13 39.21 -17.95 -8.07
CA VAL A 13 39.45 -19.41 -8.08
C VAL A 13 40.32 -19.78 -9.28
N SER A 14 41.52 -20.30 -9.05
CA SER A 14 42.52 -20.57 -10.09
C SER A 14 41.93 -21.39 -11.25
N GLY A 15 41.93 -20.81 -12.44
CA GLY A 15 41.43 -21.46 -13.66
C GLY A 15 39.93 -21.76 -13.65
N GLY A 16 39.16 -21.15 -12.74
CA GLY A 16 37.72 -21.41 -12.60
C GLY A 16 37.40 -22.81 -12.09
N ALA A 17 38.32 -23.51 -11.44
CA ALA A 17 38.09 -24.85 -10.92
C ALA A 17 36.88 -24.94 -9.97
N THR A 18 36.24 -26.11 -9.88
CA THR A 18 35.09 -26.34 -8.98
C THR A 18 35.32 -27.46 -7.96
N TYR A 19 36.47 -28.14 -8.00
CA TYR A 19 36.81 -29.24 -7.09
C TYR A 19 37.27 -28.77 -5.70
N GLU A 20 37.22 -29.67 -4.71
CA GLU A 20 37.65 -29.43 -3.32
C GLU A 20 39.14 -29.11 -3.22
N GLY A 21 39.50 -28.08 -2.45
CA GLY A 21 40.90 -27.68 -2.25
C GLY A 21 41.51 -26.91 -3.42
N ALA A 22 40.73 -26.56 -4.44
CA ALA A 22 41.20 -25.70 -5.52
C ALA A 22 41.74 -24.38 -4.99
N ARG A 23 42.92 -24.01 -5.50
CA ARG A 23 43.70 -22.86 -5.04
C ARG A 23 43.04 -21.54 -5.38
N ILE A 24 43.14 -20.58 -4.47
CA ILE A 24 42.78 -19.18 -4.70
C ILE A 24 44.03 -18.38 -5.08
N THR A 25 43.88 -17.56 -6.11
CA THR A 25 44.93 -16.69 -6.66
C THR A 25 44.40 -15.28 -6.83
N GLN A 26 45.26 -14.34 -7.19
CA GLN A 26 44.80 -13.09 -7.82
C GLN A 26 44.98 -13.16 -9.34
N ARG A 27 44.15 -12.45 -10.09
CA ARG A 27 44.28 -12.29 -11.54
C ARG A 27 43.75 -10.92 -11.97
N THR A 28 44.23 -10.42 -13.11
CA THR A 28 43.66 -9.30 -13.84
C THR A 28 42.14 -9.38 -13.82
N ARG A 29 41.52 -8.29 -13.36
CA ARG A 29 40.07 -8.16 -13.23
C ARG A 29 39.45 -8.22 -14.62
N ASP A 30 38.49 -9.12 -14.80
CA ASP A 30 37.67 -9.23 -16.02
C ASP A 30 36.25 -9.72 -15.71
N ASP A 31 35.85 -9.60 -14.44
CA ASP A 31 34.49 -9.78 -13.91
C ASP A 31 33.85 -11.16 -14.16
N ARG A 32 34.63 -12.14 -14.61
CA ARG A 32 34.20 -13.53 -14.81
C ARG A 32 33.68 -14.16 -13.51
N VAL A 33 32.80 -15.15 -13.63
CA VAL A 33 32.12 -15.80 -12.49
C VAL A 33 33.08 -16.38 -11.42
N SER A 34 34.29 -16.80 -11.81
CA SER A 34 35.33 -17.30 -10.88
C SER A 34 36.00 -16.22 -10.01
N GLN A 35 35.72 -14.93 -10.27
CA GLN A 35 36.16 -13.78 -9.47
C GLN A 35 35.03 -13.21 -8.58
N GLN A 36 33.84 -13.82 -8.62
CA GLN A 36 32.64 -13.31 -7.95
C GLN A 36 32.37 -14.05 -6.64
N TRP A 37 32.10 -13.28 -5.59
CA TRP A 37 32.00 -13.76 -4.22
C TRP A 37 30.75 -13.22 -3.53
N GLN A 38 30.12 -14.04 -2.69
CA GLN A 38 28.99 -13.69 -1.83
C GLN A 38 29.41 -13.84 -0.36
N PHE A 39 29.16 -12.82 0.45
CA PHE A 39 29.32 -12.91 1.90
C PHE A 39 28.09 -13.58 2.49
N VAL A 40 28.29 -14.57 3.35
CA VAL A 40 27.26 -15.34 4.07
C VAL A 40 27.54 -15.20 5.56
N ASP A 41 26.58 -14.69 6.32
CA ASP A 41 26.75 -14.48 7.76
C ASP A 41 26.97 -15.81 8.50
N SER A 42 27.85 -15.77 9.49
CA SER A 42 28.20 -16.89 10.38
C SER A 42 28.09 -16.50 11.86
N GLY A 43 27.52 -15.31 12.14
CA GLY A 43 27.32 -14.77 13.47
C GLY A 43 28.55 -14.10 14.08
N GLY A 44 28.32 -13.21 15.06
CA GLY A 44 29.39 -12.53 15.79
C GLY A 44 30.32 -11.68 14.92
N GLY A 45 29.81 -11.16 13.79
CA GLY A 45 30.56 -10.34 12.83
C GLY A 45 31.52 -11.12 11.93
N ASN A 46 31.36 -12.45 11.82
CA ASN A 46 32.14 -13.29 10.93
C ASN A 46 31.31 -13.74 9.72
N TYR A 47 31.98 -13.88 8.58
CA TYR A 47 31.37 -14.25 7.31
C TYR A 47 32.11 -15.41 6.68
N ARG A 48 31.36 -16.30 6.03
CA ARG A 48 31.88 -17.18 4.98
C ARG A 48 31.84 -16.43 3.65
N ILE A 49 32.87 -16.60 2.83
CA ILE A 49 32.95 -15.96 1.51
C ILE A 49 32.75 -17.05 0.47
N LYS A 50 31.55 -17.11 -0.08
CA LYS A 50 31.06 -18.15 -1.00
C LYS A 50 31.35 -17.78 -2.45
N SER A 51 31.99 -18.67 -3.19
CA SER A 51 32.17 -18.55 -4.63
C SER A 51 30.82 -18.60 -5.34
N LYS A 52 30.54 -17.62 -6.19
CA LYS A 52 29.34 -17.67 -7.06
C LYS A 52 29.44 -18.76 -8.12
N HIS A 53 30.65 -19.21 -8.47
CA HIS A 53 30.85 -20.25 -9.48
C HIS A 53 30.61 -21.67 -8.94
N SER A 54 31.20 -22.01 -7.79
CA SER A 54 31.22 -23.39 -7.29
C SER A 54 30.32 -23.65 -6.08
N ALA A 55 29.71 -22.60 -5.52
CA ALA A 55 28.99 -22.59 -4.25
C ALA A 55 29.83 -23.03 -3.02
N LYS A 56 31.14 -23.22 -3.16
CA LYS A 56 32.08 -23.51 -2.06
C LYS A 56 32.55 -22.23 -1.39
N VAL A 57 33.11 -22.33 -0.18
CA VAL A 57 33.58 -21.17 0.58
C VAL A 57 35.10 -21.12 0.66
N LEU A 58 35.64 -19.91 0.80
CA LEU A 58 37.05 -19.69 1.11
C LEU A 58 37.44 -20.41 2.41
N SER A 59 38.60 -21.04 2.42
CA SER A 59 39.07 -21.82 3.55
C SER A 59 40.58 -21.82 3.66
N PHE A 60 41.09 -21.67 4.89
CA PHE A 60 42.46 -22.05 5.21
C PHE A 60 42.50 -23.47 5.80
N PRO A 61 43.35 -24.37 5.28
CA PRO A 61 43.43 -25.76 5.77
C PRO A 61 44.21 -25.89 7.09
N SER A 62 45.06 -24.92 7.44
CA SER A 62 45.81 -24.88 8.70
C SER A 62 45.99 -23.43 9.18
N THR A 63 46.52 -23.22 10.38
CA THR A 63 46.81 -21.88 10.95
C THR A 63 48.25 -21.42 10.73
N ALA A 64 49.05 -22.19 9.99
CA ALA A 64 50.46 -21.88 9.73
C ALA A 64 50.62 -20.65 8.84
N ASP A 65 51.72 -19.92 9.02
CA ASP A 65 52.09 -18.85 8.10
C ASP A 65 52.29 -19.40 6.69
N ARG A 66 51.87 -18.63 5.69
CA ARG A 66 51.95 -18.99 4.27
C ARG A 66 51.09 -20.22 3.89
N ALA A 67 50.20 -20.68 4.76
CA ALA A 67 49.17 -21.65 4.39
C ALA A 67 48.29 -21.04 3.30
N GLY A 68 48.06 -21.80 2.23
CA GLY A 68 47.37 -21.31 1.04
C GLY A 68 45.87 -21.24 1.23
N LEU A 69 45.26 -20.19 0.68
CA LEU A 69 43.81 -20.06 0.62
C LEU A 69 43.27 -20.98 -0.48
N VAL A 70 42.25 -21.77 -0.15
CA VAL A 70 41.58 -22.69 -1.06
C VAL A 70 40.07 -22.47 -1.00
N GLN A 71 39.32 -23.05 -1.93
CA GLN A 71 37.89 -23.28 -1.73
C GLN A 71 37.63 -24.68 -1.19
N SER A 72 36.64 -24.83 -0.31
CA SER A 72 36.18 -26.13 0.19
C SER A 72 34.67 -26.14 0.45
N ALA A 73 34.07 -27.32 0.58
CA ALA A 73 32.69 -27.49 1.02
C ALA A 73 32.37 -26.63 2.24
N ASP A 74 31.21 -26.00 2.23
CA ASP A 74 30.75 -25.13 3.30
C ASP A 74 30.37 -25.96 4.54
N ALA A 75 31.21 -25.90 5.55
CA ALA A 75 31.04 -26.61 6.82
C ALA A 75 30.98 -25.64 8.01
N ASP A 76 30.95 -24.33 7.72
CA ASP A 76 30.91 -23.22 8.69
C ASP A 76 31.91 -23.33 9.87
N ARG A 77 33.08 -23.92 9.60
CA ARG A 77 34.15 -24.08 10.60
C ARG A 77 34.98 -22.79 10.72
N ALA A 78 35.67 -22.60 11.84
CA ALA A 78 36.46 -21.39 12.10
C ALA A 78 37.51 -21.07 11.00
N GLY A 79 38.05 -22.09 10.32
CA GLY A 79 38.97 -21.91 9.18
C GLY A 79 38.32 -21.38 7.88
N GLN A 80 36.99 -21.30 7.83
CA GLN A 80 36.16 -20.78 6.72
C GLN A 80 35.50 -19.43 7.04
N GLN A 81 35.66 -18.97 8.27
CA GLN A 81 35.03 -17.74 8.76
C GLN A 81 36.04 -16.61 8.77
N PHE A 82 35.61 -15.44 8.28
CA PHE A 82 36.44 -14.26 8.15
C PHE A 82 35.72 -13.05 8.73
N ARG A 83 36.41 -12.29 9.57
CA ARG A 83 35.97 -10.97 10.00
C ARG A 83 36.52 -9.91 9.06
N LEU A 84 35.69 -8.93 8.73
CA LEU A 84 36.10 -7.72 8.01
C LEU A 84 36.70 -6.73 9.01
N ALA A 85 37.98 -6.41 8.85
CA ALA A 85 38.66 -5.35 9.61
C ALA A 85 38.90 -4.14 8.69
N GLY A 86 38.43 -2.96 9.07
CA GLY A 86 38.61 -1.75 8.27
C GLY A 86 40.09 -1.35 8.14
N SER A 87 40.45 -0.75 7.01
CA SER A 87 41.73 -0.11 6.76
C SER A 87 41.50 1.31 6.20
N ALA A 88 42.54 2.14 6.16
CA ALA A 88 42.43 3.49 5.60
C ALA A 88 42.01 3.46 4.12
N GLY A 89 41.18 4.42 3.69
CA GLY A 89 40.74 4.56 2.30
C GLY A 89 39.54 3.70 1.89
N GLY A 90 38.83 3.10 2.84
CA GLY A 90 37.64 2.27 2.56
C GLY A 90 37.95 0.82 2.19
N ASP A 91 39.24 0.44 2.16
CA ASP A 91 39.67 -0.94 2.01
C ASP A 91 39.37 -1.77 3.27
N VAL A 92 39.30 -3.08 3.11
CA VAL A 92 39.12 -4.04 4.21
C VAL A 92 40.20 -5.11 4.20
N ARG A 93 40.54 -5.60 5.39
CA ARG A 93 41.28 -6.85 5.58
C ARG A 93 40.31 -7.97 5.91
N LEU A 94 40.61 -9.16 5.41
CA LEU A 94 39.89 -10.39 5.76
C LEU A 94 40.71 -11.16 6.80
N LEU A 95 40.26 -11.16 8.05
CA LEU A 95 40.93 -11.85 9.15
C LEU A 95 40.28 -13.20 9.40
N ASN A 96 41.03 -14.28 9.28
CA ASN A 96 40.51 -15.62 9.52
C ASN A 96 40.23 -15.85 11.00
N ARG A 97 39.07 -16.42 11.35
CA ARG A 97 38.66 -16.63 12.74
C ARG A 97 39.55 -17.64 13.48
N ALA A 98 40.04 -18.68 12.80
CA ALA A 98 40.86 -19.72 13.43
C ALA A 98 42.29 -19.27 13.75
N SER A 99 42.89 -18.43 12.91
CA SER A 99 44.29 -18.01 13.07
C SER A 99 44.48 -16.56 13.49
N GLY A 100 43.46 -15.71 13.34
CA GLY A 100 43.56 -14.26 13.50
C GLY A 100 44.36 -13.54 12.40
N LYS A 101 44.82 -14.28 11.37
CA LYS A 101 45.73 -13.78 10.32
C LYS A 101 44.96 -13.21 9.12
N ALA A 102 45.60 -12.27 8.41
CA ALA A 102 45.04 -11.61 7.25
C ALA A 102 45.22 -12.45 5.98
N VAL A 103 44.23 -12.37 5.07
CA VAL A 103 44.35 -12.84 3.69
C VAL A 103 45.34 -11.95 2.93
N ASP A 104 46.42 -12.55 2.45
CA ASP A 104 47.62 -11.88 1.95
C ASP A 104 48.01 -12.40 0.56
N VAL A 105 48.36 -11.49 -0.36
CA VAL A 105 49.02 -11.87 -1.62
C VAL A 105 50.51 -12.08 -1.38
N LEU A 106 50.96 -13.33 -1.50
CA LEU A 106 52.30 -13.76 -1.11
C LEU A 106 53.40 -12.91 -1.78
N ASN A 107 54.35 -12.45 -0.96
CA ASN A 107 55.48 -11.61 -1.35
C ASN A 107 55.08 -10.28 -2.01
N SER A 108 53.86 -9.78 -1.78
CA SER A 108 53.32 -8.58 -2.44
C SER A 108 53.39 -8.65 -3.98
N SER A 109 53.32 -9.86 -4.54
CA SER A 109 53.38 -10.06 -5.99
C SER A 109 52.23 -9.31 -6.69
N THR A 110 52.53 -8.75 -7.87
CA THR A 110 51.53 -8.13 -8.74
C THR A 110 51.20 -9.02 -9.96
N ALA A 111 51.71 -10.25 -10.03
CA ALA A 111 51.50 -11.15 -11.16
C ALA A 111 50.14 -11.86 -11.11
N ASP A 112 49.63 -12.23 -12.29
CA ASP A 112 48.48 -13.14 -12.43
C ASP A 112 48.83 -14.55 -11.96
N GLY A 113 47.90 -15.18 -11.24
CA GLY A 113 48.12 -16.50 -10.64
C GLY A 113 48.92 -16.46 -9.32
N ALA A 114 49.30 -15.27 -8.82
CA ALA A 114 50.01 -15.17 -7.55
C ALA A 114 49.21 -15.80 -6.41
N ARG A 115 49.90 -16.49 -5.51
CA ARG A 115 49.29 -17.27 -4.43
C ARG A 115 48.71 -16.36 -3.38
N VAL A 116 47.49 -16.66 -2.94
CA VAL A 116 46.89 -16.03 -1.76
C VAL A 116 47.08 -16.94 -0.56
N VAL A 117 47.56 -16.38 0.55
CA VAL A 117 47.95 -17.08 1.77
C VAL A 117 47.42 -16.36 3.00
N GLN A 118 47.69 -16.88 4.20
CA GLN A 118 47.57 -16.12 5.45
C GLN A 118 48.92 -15.72 6.02
N LEU A 119 49.01 -14.51 6.56
CA LEU A 119 50.15 -13.96 7.29
C LEU A 119 49.67 -13.07 8.45
N PRO A 120 50.50 -12.78 9.47
CA PRO A 120 50.18 -11.82 10.51
C PRO A 120 49.63 -10.51 9.92
N ASP A 121 48.57 -9.97 10.54
CA ASP A 121 47.95 -8.72 10.10
C ASP A 121 48.93 -7.56 10.31
N ALA A 122 49.50 -7.08 9.22
CA ALA A 122 50.43 -5.95 9.17
C ALA A 122 49.80 -4.73 8.51
N ASP A 123 48.51 -4.80 8.13
CA ASP A 123 47.82 -3.79 7.33
C ASP A 123 48.56 -3.39 6.04
N GLY A 124 49.35 -4.30 5.47
CA GLY A 124 50.11 -4.05 4.24
C GLY A 124 49.19 -3.89 3.03
N ALA A 125 49.64 -3.17 2.00
CA ALA A 125 48.84 -2.98 0.77
C ALA A 125 48.44 -4.31 0.10
N ASN A 126 49.25 -5.37 0.26
CA ASN A 126 48.99 -6.72 -0.22
C ASN A 126 47.98 -7.51 0.64
N GLN A 127 47.56 -6.98 1.80
CA GLN A 127 46.53 -7.54 2.70
C GLN A 127 45.20 -6.77 2.63
N ARG A 128 45.20 -5.61 1.97
CA ARG A 128 44.02 -4.75 1.82
C ARG A 128 43.26 -5.11 0.56
N TRP A 129 41.96 -5.20 0.69
CA TRP A 129 41.03 -5.58 -0.37
C TRP A 129 39.93 -4.53 -0.48
N GLN A 130 39.75 -4.00 -1.68
CA GLN A 130 38.60 -3.19 -2.02
C GLN A 130 37.43 -4.12 -2.35
N LEU A 131 36.27 -3.86 -1.72
CA LEU A 131 35.02 -4.51 -2.07
C LEU A 131 34.39 -3.76 -3.25
N VAL A 132 34.56 -4.31 -4.45
CA VAL A 132 33.98 -3.75 -5.66
C VAL A 132 32.64 -4.42 -5.95
N ARG A 133 31.55 -3.65 -6.03
CA ARG A 133 30.28 -4.18 -6.56
C ARG A 133 30.44 -4.35 -8.07
N ILE A 134 29.95 -5.45 -8.62
CA ILE A 134 30.10 -5.71 -10.05
C ILE A 134 29.11 -4.82 -10.81
N GLY A 135 29.61 -3.96 -11.72
CA GLY A 135 28.83 -2.99 -12.50
C GLY A 135 29.51 -1.67 -12.92
N ASP A 136 30.81 -1.45 -12.69
CA ASP A 136 31.44 -0.13 -12.92
C ASP A 136 31.90 0.10 -14.38
N ASP A 137 30.98 0.42 -15.27
CA ASP A 137 31.27 1.33 -16.38
C ASP A 137 31.32 2.76 -15.79
N THR A 138 32.34 3.55 -16.15
CA THR A 138 32.62 4.87 -15.56
C THR A 138 32.73 5.99 -16.60
N THR A 139 32.60 5.67 -17.88
CA THR A 139 32.69 6.65 -18.97
C THR A 139 31.28 7.16 -19.23
N PRO A 140 31.00 8.47 -19.12
CA PRO A 140 29.68 8.98 -19.48
C PRO A 140 29.45 9.03 -20.99
N PRO A 141 28.19 8.81 -21.46
CA PRO A 141 27.84 9.02 -22.86
C PRO A 141 28.16 10.43 -23.37
N THR A 142 28.29 10.58 -24.69
CA THR A 142 28.42 11.90 -25.32
C THR A 142 27.13 12.72 -25.16
N PRO A 143 27.21 14.06 -25.04
CA PRO A 143 26.02 14.91 -24.90
C PRO A 143 25.08 14.78 -26.11
N PRO A 144 23.75 14.64 -25.92
CA PRO A 144 22.82 14.64 -27.03
C PRO A 144 22.89 15.95 -27.82
N ALA A 145 22.86 15.86 -29.16
CA ALA A 145 22.99 17.02 -30.05
C ALA A 145 21.66 17.39 -30.72
N ASN A 146 21.59 18.60 -31.30
CA ASN A 146 20.47 19.11 -32.10
C ASN A 146 19.06 18.94 -31.46
N PRO A 147 18.86 19.34 -30.19
CA PRO A 147 17.54 19.30 -29.58
C PRO A 147 16.61 20.30 -30.30
N ARG A 148 15.38 19.86 -30.59
CA ARG A 148 14.37 20.64 -31.33
C ARG A 148 12.96 20.21 -30.95
N THR A 149 12.01 21.14 -31.02
CA THR A 149 10.60 20.87 -30.70
C THR A 149 9.71 20.83 -31.94
N SER A 150 8.66 20.00 -31.91
CA SER A 150 7.58 19.95 -32.90
C SER A 150 6.22 19.72 -32.22
N ASN A 151 5.12 19.80 -32.98
CA ASN A 151 3.76 19.52 -32.50
C ASN A 151 3.34 20.33 -31.26
N LEU A 152 3.76 21.59 -31.16
CA LEU A 152 3.40 22.46 -30.04
C LEU A 152 1.89 22.79 -30.09
N THR A 153 1.18 22.40 -29.04
CA THR A 153 -0.21 22.80 -28.73
C THR A 153 -0.24 23.55 -27.40
N CYS A 154 -1.42 23.99 -26.95
CA CYS A 154 -1.50 24.66 -25.64
C CYS A 154 -1.23 23.69 -24.46
N THR A 155 -1.24 22.37 -24.67
CA THR A 155 -1.03 21.37 -23.60
C THR A 155 0.03 20.30 -23.92
N GLY A 156 0.62 20.30 -25.11
CA GLY A 156 1.60 19.29 -25.52
C GLY A 156 2.69 19.82 -26.44
N VAL A 157 3.87 19.18 -26.41
CA VAL A 157 4.98 19.40 -27.35
C VAL A 157 5.81 18.13 -27.48
N THR A 158 6.35 17.86 -28.67
CA THR A 158 7.33 16.80 -28.89
C THR A 158 8.75 17.39 -28.85
N LEU A 159 9.64 16.90 -27.99
CA LEU A 159 11.09 17.21 -28.04
C LEU A 159 11.83 16.08 -28.76
N SER A 160 12.76 16.40 -29.67
CA SER A 160 13.58 15.43 -30.41
C SER A 160 15.05 15.84 -30.43
N TRP A 161 15.97 14.89 -30.51
CA TRP A 161 17.44 15.10 -30.49
C TRP A 161 18.17 14.12 -31.43
N SER A 162 19.48 14.26 -31.55
CA SER A 162 20.39 13.33 -32.23
C SER A 162 21.01 12.33 -31.24
N ALA A 163 21.32 11.13 -31.72
CA ALA A 163 21.85 10.05 -30.87
C ALA A 163 23.22 10.39 -30.25
N SER A 164 23.37 10.06 -28.99
CA SER A 164 24.62 9.97 -28.24
C SER A 164 25.33 8.63 -28.49
N SER A 165 26.62 8.59 -28.16
CA SER A 165 27.50 7.42 -28.24
C SER A 165 28.18 7.19 -26.89
N ASP A 166 28.52 5.94 -26.61
CA ASP A 166 29.14 5.52 -25.36
C ASP A 166 30.12 4.36 -25.65
N ASP A 167 31.09 4.09 -24.76
CA ASP A 167 32.05 2.98 -24.93
C ASP A 167 31.43 1.61 -24.62
N VAL A 168 30.32 1.56 -23.89
CA VAL A 168 29.49 0.36 -23.71
C VAL A 168 28.16 0.50 -24.46
N ALA A 169 27.26 1.37 -23.99
CA ALA A 169 25.96 1.63 -24.59
C ALA A 169 25.21 2.78 -23.89
N VAL A 170 24.51 3.60 -24.67
CA VAL A 170 23.51 4.53 -24.12
C VAL A 170 22.26 3.73 -23.74
N ALA A 171 21.89 3.75 -22.46
CA ALA A 171 20.74 3.01 -21.95
C ALA A 171 19.46 3.86 -21.94
N PHE A 172 19.58 5.18 -21.70
CA PHE A 172 18.45 6.11 -21.57
C PHE A 172 18.78 7.53 -22.04
N TYR A 173 17.74 8.29 -22.36
CA TYR A 173 17.78 9.75 -22.40
C TYR A 173 16.81 10.33 -21.36
N ASP A 174 17.30 11.27 -20.57
CA ASP A 174 16.57 11.94 -19.50
C ASP A 174 16.24 13.38 -19.96
N VAL A 175 14.94 13.72 -20.07
CA VAL A 175 14.45 15.01 -20.58
C VAL A 175 14.05 15.91 -19.41
N TYR A 176 14.50 17.16 -19.42
CA TYR A 176 14.34 18.12 -18.34
C TYR A 176 13.66 19.41 -18.79
N HIS A 177 12.98 20.07 -17.85
CA HIS A 177 12.51 21.45 -17.93
C HIS A 177 13.05 22.22 -16.71
N ASP A 178 13.84 23.27 -16.95
CA ASP A 178 14.34 24.19 -15.91
C ASP A 178 14.99 23.49 -14.70
N GLY A 179 15.69 22.38 -14.95
CA GLY A 179 16.38 21.59 -13.93
C GLY A 179 15.56 20.44 -13.32
N GLN A 180 14.28 20.31 -13.65
CA GLN A 180 13.41 19.21 -13.22
C GLN A 180 13.30 18.12 -14.29
N LEU A 181 13.46 16.86 -13.89
CA LEU A 181 13.28 15.72 -14.79
C LEU A 181 11.80 15.56 -15.14
N ILE A 182 11.48 15.61 -16.43
CA ILE A 182 10.12 15.43 -16.97
C ILE A 182 9.85 13.95 -17.25
N THR A 183 10.76 13.30 -17.98
CA THR A 183 10.60 11.92 -18.42
C THR A 183 11.96 11.31 -18.79
N SER A 184 12.02 9.98 -18.81
CA SER A 184 13.16 9.21 -19.29
C SER A 184 12.67 8.27 -20.40
N VAL A 185 13.34 8.28 -21.55
CA VAL A 185 13.06 7.38 -22.67
C VAL A 185 14.23 6.40 -22.88
N PRO A 186 14.01 5.21 -23.47
CA PRO A 186 15.09 4.27 -23.77
C PRO A 186 16.17 4.90 -24.65
N GLY A 187 17.42 4.43 -24.55
CA GLY A 187 18.58 4.94 -25.33
C GLY A 187 18.46 4.77 -26.85
N THR A 188 17.47 4.00 -27.31
CA THR A 188 17.09 3.87 -28.72
C THR A 188 16.09 4.94 -29.19
N ALA A 189 15.45 5.66 -28.28
CA ALA A 189 14.50 6.72 -28.59
C ALA A 189 15.22 8.06 -28.82
N LEU A 190 14.80 8.79 -29.85
CA LEU A 190 15.36 10.10 -30.22
C LEU A 190 14.35 11.24 -30.10
N SER A 191 13.24 10.98 -29.41
CA SER A 191 12.18 11.93 -29.14
C SER A 191 11.35 11.54 -27.92
N ALA A 192 10.71 12.52 -27.29
CA ALA A 192 9.72 12.36 -26.23
C ALA A 192 8.57 13.36 -26.40
N ASP A 193 7.34 12.89 -26.24
CA ASP A 193 6.16 13.76 -26.13
C ASP A 193 5.98 14.21 -24.69
N LEU A 194 5.76 15.51 -24.50
CA LEU A 194 5.74 16.18 -23.21
C LEU A 194 4.41 16.91 -23.04
N THR A 195 3.82 16.83 -21.85
CA THR A 195 2.70 17.68 -21.46
C THR A 195 3.23 19.01 -20.95
N VAL A 196 2.71 20.11 -21.50
CA VAL A 196 3.13 21.47 -21.15
C VAL A 196 1.98 22.29 -20.59
N VAL A 197 2.30 23.35 -19.86
CA VAL A 197 1.31 24.24 -19.24
C VAL A 197 1.01 25.42 -20.19
N PRO A 198 -0.26 25.66 -20.56
CA PRO A 198 -0.64 26.79 -21.40
C PRO A 198 -0.10 28.12 -20.88
N GLY A 199 0.46 28.94 -21.77
CA GLY A 199 0.93 30.28 -21.41
C GLY A 199 2.28 30.37 -20.70
N ALA A 200 2.89 29.24 -20.33
CA ALA A 200 4.20 29.22 -19.71
C ALA A 200 5.32 29.22 -20.78
N THR A 201 6.49 29.75 -20.41
CA THR A 201 7.73 29.60 -21.19
C THR A 201 8.61 28.56 -20.50
N TRP A 202 9.07 27.57 -21.26
CA TRP A 202 9.84 26.43 -20.76
C TRP A 202 11.22 26.38 -21.42
N GLY A 203 12.27 26.06 -20.65
CA GLY A 203 13.58 25.66 -21.17
C GLY A 203 13.75 24.14 -21.16
N LEU A 204 13.64 23.49 -22.32
CA LEU A 204 13.76 22.03 -22.46
C LEU A 204 15.19 21.61 -22.81
N TYR A 205 15.73 20.58 -22.17
CA TYR A 205 17.00 19.96 -22.56
C TYR A 205 17.02 18.46 -22.24
N VAL A 206 18.01 17.74 -22.76
CA VAL A 206 18.12 16.28 -22.60
C VAL A 206 19.55 15.87 -22.25
N ASN A 207 19.67 14.86 -21.38
CA ASN A 207 20.93 14.19 -21.04
C ASN A 207 20.88 12.73 -21.53
N ALA A 208 22.02 12.13 -21.85
CA ALA A 208 22.15 10.69 -22.07
C ALA A 208 22.70 10.00 -20.81
N ARG A 209 22.29 8.76 -20.57
CA ARG A 209 22.74 7.95 -19.43
C ARG A 209 22.94 6.49 -19.84
N ASP A 210 24.02 5.88 -19.38
CA ASP A 210 24.31 4.45 -19.59
C ASP A 210 23.67 3.56 -18.50
N ALA A 211 23.92 2.25 -18.57
CA ALA A 211 23.37 1.27 -17.62
C ALA A 211 24.10 1.24 -16.26
N ALA A 212 25.32 1.79 -16.17
CA ALA A 212 26.07 1.95 -14.93
C ALA A 212 25.73 3.24 -14.18
N GLY A 213 25.01 4.15 -14.83
CA GLY A 213 24.49 5.39 -14.27
C GLY A 213 25.34 6.62 -14.53
N ASN A 214 26.34 6.56 -15.43
CA ASN A 214 27.07 7.76 -15.81
C ASN A 214 26.20 8.63 -16.72
N VAL A 215 26.26 9.96 -16.52
CA VAL A 215 25.38 10.93 -17.19
C VAL A 215 26.22 11.88 -18.02
N SER A 216 25.83 12.08 -19.27
CA SER A 216 26.45 13.05 -20.18
C SER A 216 26.30 14.48 -19.66
N GLN A 217 27.07 15.42 -20.24
CA GLN A 217 26.65 16.83 -20.18
C GLN A 217 25.30 17.01 -20.88
N ALA A 218 24.54 18.04 -20.47
CA ALA A 218 23.26 18.37 -21.07
C ALA A 218 23.40 18.84 -22.52
N SER A 219 22.37 18.59 -23.35
CA SER A 219 22.21 19.26 -24.63
C SER A 219 22.06 20.78 -24.46
N SER A 220 22.11 21.55 -25.56
CA SER A 220 21.65 22.94 -25.53
C SER A 220 20.17 23.02 -25.13
N THR A 221 19.79 24.07 -24.40
CA THR A 221 18.39 24.30 -24.01
C THR A 221 17.57 24.85 -25.17
N VAL A 222 16.40 24.27 -25.42
CA VAL A 222 15.41 24.73 -26.39
C VAL A 222 14.32 25.51 -25.66
N PRO A 223 14.20 26.84 -25.85
CA PRO A 223 13.10 27.60 -25.28
C PRO A 223 11.82 27.33 -26.06
N VAL A 224 10.71 27.04 -25.36
CA VAL A 224 9.38 26.91 -25.94
C VAL A 224 8.40 27.82 -25.20
N THR A 225 7.63 28.63 -25.93
CA THR A 225 6.56 29.45 -25.35
C THR A 225 5.22 28.82 -25.70
N VAL A 226 4.56 28.26 -24.69
CA VAL A 226 3.33 27.49 -24.88
C VAL A 226 2.17 28.45 -25.12
N PRO A 227 1.39 28.29 -26.21
CA PRO A 227 0.23 29.15 -26.44
C PRO A 227 -0.82 28.97 -25.34
N GLN A 228 -1.55 30.04 -25.01
CA GLN A 228 -2.73 29.96 -24.13
C GLN A 228 -3.82 29.12 -24.81
N CYS A 229 -4.50 28.23 -24.07
CA CYS A 229 -5.78 27.71 -24.54
C CYS A 229 -6.79 28.87 -24.45
N GLN A 230 -7.58 29.14 -25.49
CA GLN A 230 -8.53 30.27 -25.49
C GLN A 230 -9.44 30.25 -24.24
N ALA A 231 -9.70 31.42 -23.65
CA ALA A 231 -10.65 31.55 -22.55
C ALA A 231 -12.08 31.49 -23.09
N ASP A 232 -12.87 30.56 -22.56
CA ASP A 232 -14.28 30.43 -22.87
C ASP A 232 -15.11 31.45 -22.07
N THR A 233 -15.95 32.21 -22.79
CA THR A 233 -16.85 33.21 -22.21
C THR A 233 -18.32 32.86 -22.44
N GLU A 234 -18.62 31.76 -23.13
CA GLU A 234 -19.98 31.34 -23.42
C GLU A 234 -20.47 30.41 -22.31
N PRO A 235 -21.61 30.69 -21.66
CA PRO A 235 -22.16 29.76 -20.68
C PRO A 235 -22.72 28.49 -21.35
N PRO A 236 -22.69 27.33 -20.67
CA PRO A 236 -23.33 26.12 -21.15
C PRO A 236 -24.82 26.27 -21.47
N THR A 237 -25.38 25.35 -22.25
CA THR A 237 -26.84 25.30 -22.44
C THR A 237 -27.57 24.95 -21.12
N THR A 238 -28.82 25.39 -21.01
CA THR A 238 -29.66 25.06 -19.84
C THR A 238 -30.02 23.57 -19.85
N PRO A 239 -29.78 22.80 -18.76
CA PRO A 239 -30.15 21.40 -18.69
C PRO A 239 -31.65 21.17 -18.95
N ALA A 240 -31.97 20.21 -19.83
CA ALA A 240 -33.33 19.84 -20.20
C ALA A 240 -33.75 18.51 -19.53
N GLY A 241 -35.02 18.12 -19.68
CA GLY A 241 -35.50 16.79 -19.26
C GLY A 241 -35.40 16.51 -17.75
N VAL A 242 -35.46 17.55 -16.91
CA VAL A 242 -35.30 17.41 -15.47
C VAL A 242 -36.48 16.66 -14.88
N THR A 243 -36.19 15.55 -14.20
CA THR A 243 -37.16 14.71 -13.48
C THR A 243 -36.69 14.51 -12.05
N ALA A 244 -37.63 14.38 -11.12
CA ALA A 244 -37.34 14.07 -9.73
C ALA A 244 -38.18 12.86 -9.30
N ALA A 245 -37.53 11.86 -8.72
CA ALA A 245 -38.17 10.67 -8.20
C ALA A 245 -37.83 10.52 -6.71
N THR A 246 -38.82 10.14 -5.91
CA THR A 246 -38.66 9.95 -4.46
C THR A 246 -38.52 8.49 -4.09
N SER A 247 -37.63 8.22 -3.14
CA SER A 247 -37.61 6.99 -2.33
C SER A 247 -37.60 7.41 -0.86
N GLY A 248 -38.77 7.33 -0.19
CA GLY A 248 -38.94 7.85 1.17
C GLY A 248 -38.54 9.32 1.28
N THR A 249 -37.58 9.61 2.16
CA THR A 249 -37.04 10.95 2.43
C THR A 249 -35.85 11.35 1.52
N THR A 250 -35.67 10.65 0.40
CA THR A 250 -34.60 10.89 -0.57
C THR A 250 -35.20 11.21 -1.93
N VAL A 251 -34.63 12.19 -2.63
CA VAL A 251 -35.01 12.58 -3.99
C VAL A 251 -33.83 12.36 -4.92
N THR A 252 -34.01 11.54 -5.96
CA THR A 252 -33.07 11.46 -7.07
C THR A 252 -33.56 12.35 -8.21
N VAL A 253 -32.78 13.37 -8.54
CA VAL A 253 -32.98 14.27 -9.67
C VAL A 253 -32.18 13.74 -10.85
N ARG A 254 -32.78 13.68 -12.04
CA ARG A 254 -32.13 13.30 -13.31
C ARG A 254 -32.40 14.35 -14.38
N TRP A 255 -31.49 14.53 -15.32
CA TRP A 255 -31.61 15.51 -16.41
C TRP A 255 -30.93 15.03 -17.70
N THR A 256 -31.08 15.76 -18.79
CA THR A 256 -30.31 15.54 -20.02
C THR A 256 -29.06 16.40 -20.00
N ALA A 257 -27.94 15.84 -20.48
CA ALA A 257 -26.66 16.55 -20.48
C ALA A 257 -26.74 17.86 -21.27
N ALA A 258 -26.16 18.92 -20.70
CA ALA A 258 -25.95 20.18 -21.39
C ALA A 258 -24.76 20.09 -22.34
N THR A 259 -24.72 21.00 -23.29
CA THR A 259 -23.63 21.17 -24.26
C THR A 259 -23.03 22.55 -24.10
N ASP A 260 -21.80 22.69 -24.54
CA ASP A 260 -21.03 23.92 -24.45
C ASP A 260 -19.97 23.93 -25.56
N ASN A 261 -19.47 25.10 -25.96
CA ASN A 261 -18.51 25.25 -27.07
C ASN A 261 -17.10 24.74 -26.69
N VAL A 262 -16.70 24.76 -25.42
CA VAL A 262 -15.43 24.23 -24.91
C VAL A 262 -15.66 23.02 -24.00
N GLY A 263 -16.69 23.05 -23.16
CA GLY A 263 -17.18 21.85 -22.47
C GLY A 263 -17.78 22.09 -21.09
N VAL A 264 -18.79 21.29 -20.78
CA VAL A 264 -19.45 21.28 -19.46
C VAL A 264 -18.59 20.51 -18.45
N THR A 265 -18.27 21.12 -17.30
CA THR A 265 -17.52 20.46 -16.22
C THR A 265 -18.39 19.93 -15.10
N GLY A 266 -19.67 20.31 -15.08
CA GLY A 266 -20.64 19.70 -14.17
C GLY A 266 -21.93 20.49 -14.05
N TYR A 267 -22.71 20.13 -13.04
CA TYR A 267 -24.03 20.67 -12.78
C TYR A 267 -24.16 21.07 -11.30
N GLU A 268 -24.96 22.10 -11.04
CA GLU A 268 -25.41 22.48 -9.70
C GLU A 268 -26.90 22.18 -9.61
N VAL A 269 -27.31 21.48 -8.55
CA VAL A 269 -28.70 21.14 -8.29
C VAL A 269 -29.22 22.06 -7.19
N LEU A 270 -30.28 22.80 -7.50
CA LEU A 270 -30.91 23.74 -6.59
C LEU A 270 -32.16 23.12 -5.98
N ARG A 271 -32.26 23.09 -4.65
CA ARG A 271 -33.46 22.78 -3.87
C ARG A 271 -34.05 24.08 -3.34
N ASP A 272 -35.30 24.35 -3.71
CA ASP A 272 -36.05 25.55 -3.32
C ASP A 272 -35.26 26.86 -3.57
N GLY A 273 -34.53 26.91 -4.68
CA GLY A 273 -33.71 28.06 -5.09
C GLY A 273 -32.32 28.13 -4.44
N THR A 274 -31.97 27.21 -3.54
CA THR A 274 -30.64 27.13 -2.90
C THR A 274 -29.85 25.93 -3.43
N VAL A 275 -28.53 26.05 -3.59
CA VAL A 275 -27.71 24.92 -4.06
C VAL A 275 -27.73 23.81 -3.01
N ALA A 276 -28.31 22.66 -3.35
CA ALA A 276 -28.36 21.46 -2.51
C ALA A 276 -27.13 20.57 -2.71
N GLY A 277 -26.50 20.65 -3.88
CA GLY A 277 -25.27 19.94 -4.19
C GLY A 277 -24.83 20.13 -5.63
N SER A 278 -23.72 19.50 -5.99
CA SER A 278 -23.10 19.58 -7.31
C SER A 278 -22.77 18.19 -7.84
N ALA A 279 -22.96 18.00 -9.14
CA ALA A 279 -22.50 16.82 -9.88
C ALA A 279 -21.29 17.23 -10.76
N GLY A 280 -20.24 16.41 -10.77
CA GLY A 280 -19.04 16.65 -11.59
C GLY A 280 -19.06 15.87 -12.90
N GLY A 281 -18.54 16.46 -13.98
CA GLY A 281 -18.41 15.84 -15.31
C GLY A 281 -19.62 16.08 -16.23
N ALA A 282 -19.35 16.27 -17.54
CA ALA A 282 -20.36 16.53 -18.58
C ALA A 282 -21.43 15.43 -18.67
N ALA A 283 -21.01 14.16 -18.50
CA ALA A 283 -21.86 12.98 -18.63
C ALA A 283 -22.71 12.69 -17.38
N THR A 284 -22.44 13.36 -16.26
CA THR A 284 -23.16 13.09 -15.01
C THR A 284 -24.51 13.77 -15.03
N THR A 285 -25.55 12.97 -15.18
CA THR A 285 -26.93 13.42 -15.41
C THR A 285 -27.89 13.05 -14.27
N SER A 286 -27.35 12.80 -13.07
CA SER A 286 -28.14 12.50 -11.88
C SER A 286 -27.51 13.04 -10.59
N PHE A 287 -28.35 13.34 -9.61
CA PHE A 287 -27.98 13.75 -8.25
C PHE A 287 -28.98 13.19 -7.26
N THR A 288 -28.52 12.75 -6.10
CA THR A 288 -29.38 12.24 -5.03
C THR A 288 -29.29 13.13 -3.81
N ASP A 289 -30.41 13.74 -3.46
CA ASP A 289 -30.60 14.57 -2.28
C ASP A 289 -31.28 13.75 -1.18
N SER A 290 -30.52 13.41 -0.15
CA SER A 290 -30.99 12.66 1.01
C SER A 290 -31.15 13.62 2.21
N GLY A 291 -31.62 13.14 3.35
CA GLY A 291 -31.77 14.02 4.52
C GLY A 291 -33.08 14.84 4.58
N LEU A 292 -33.98 14.73 3.59
CA LEU A 292 -35.18 15.59 3.51
C LEU A 292 -36.24 15.27 4.56
N ALA A 293 -37.02 16.27 4.99
CA ALA A 293 -38.19 16.04 5.83
C ALA A 293 -39.21 15.13 5.12
N ALA A 294 -39.85 14.23 5.86
CA ALA A 294 -40.85 13.30 5.33
C ALA A 294 -42.15 14.04 4.94
N ASN A 295 -42.90 13.49 3.98
CA ASN A 295 -44.16 14.05 3.50
C ASN A 295 -44.06 15.54 3.13
N THR A 296 -42.87 15.99 2.70
CA THR A 296 -42.57 17.40 2.46
C THR A 296 -42.34 17.62 0.98
N ARG A 297 -42.93 18.69 0.47
CA ARG A 297 -42.84 19.05 -0.95
C ARG A 297 -41.61 19.93 -1.17
N TYR A 298 -40.74 19.52 -2.09
CA TYR A 298 -39.56 20.26 -2.52
C TYR A 298 -39.65 20.63 -4.01
N GLN A 299 -38.91 21.64 -4.43
CA GLN A 299 -38.69 22.00 -5.83
C GLN A 299 -37.23 21.88 -6.21
N TYR A 300 -36.94 21.23 -7.33
CA TYR A 300 -35.60 21.04 -7.86
C TYR A 300 -35.41 21.73 -9.21
N GLN A 301 -34.25 22.36 -9.38
CA GLN A 301 -33.76 22.89 -10.65
C GLN A 301 -32.31 22.45 -10.85
N VAL A 302 -31.85 22.43 -12.10
CA VAL A 302 -30.46 22.10 -12.43
C VAL A 302 -29.90 23.19 -13.34
N ARG A 303 -28.67 23.63 -13.09
CA ARG A 303 -27.89 24.47 -14.02
C ARG A 303 -26.52 23.86 -14.29
N ALA A 304 -25.97 24.11 -15.47
CA ALA A 304 -24.66 23.62 -15.88
C ALA A 304 -23.58 24.67 -15.62
N ARG A 305 -22.33 24.21 -15.45
CA ARG A 305 -21.12 25.04 -15.35
C ARG A 305 -20.00 24.48 -16.23
N ASP A 306 -19.13 25.35 -16.72
CA ASP A 306 -17.92 25.00 -17.45
C ASP A 306 -16.66 25.10 -16.57
N ALA A 307 -15.47 25.01 -17.17
CA ALA A 307 -14.19 25.08 -16.45
C ALA A 307 -13.80 26.51 -16.06
N GLN A 308 -14.40 27.51 -16.71
CA GLN A 308 -14.12 28.93 -16.57
C GLN A 308 -15.08 29.61 -15.58
N GLY A 309 -16.09 28.88 -15.10
CA GLY A 309 -17.05 29.34 -14.11
C GLY A 309 -18.30 29.99 -14.70
N ASN A 310 -18.50 29.96 -16.02
CA ASN A 310 -19.75 30.41 -16.62
C ASN A 310 -20.87 29.43 -16.21
N ARG A 311 -22.06 29.96 -15.92
CA ARG A 311 -23.21 29.20 -15.47
C ARG A 311 -24.39 29.44 -16.38
N SER A 312 -25.05 28.35 -16.78
CA SER A 312 -26.31 28.45 -17.51
C SER A 312 -27.44 28.96 -16.61
N ALA A 313 -28.55 29.36 -17.22
CA ALA A 313 -29.79 29.58 -16.48
C ALA A 313 -30.26 28.27 -15.81
N PRO A 314 -30.94 28.32 -14.65
CA PRO A 314 -31.58 27.14 -14.07
C PRO A 314 -32.67 26.58 -14.98
N SER A 315 -32.80 25.26 -15.01
CA SER A 315 -33.93 24.57 -15.65
C SER A 315 -35.28 25.00 -15.08
N PRO A 316 -36.41 24.70 -15.75
CA PRO A 316 -37.72 24.71 -15.10
C PRO A 316 -37.71 23.88 -13.83
N ALA A 317 -38.45 24.33 -12.81
CA ALA A 317 -38.55 23.62 -11.54
C ALA A 317 -39.39 22.35 -11.67
N VAL A 318 -38.88 21.22 -11.17
CA VAL A 318 -39.65 20.00 -10.97
C VAL A 318 -39.99 19.86 -9.50
N ALA A 319 -41.26 19.59 -9.22
CA ALA A 319 -41.77 19.40 -7.88
C ALA A 319 -41.81 17.93 -7.51
N VAL A 320 -41.50 17.61 -6.26
CA VAL A 320 -41.64 16.26 -5.74
C VAL A 320 -41.97 16.30 -4.25
N THR A 321 -42.77 15.35 -3.78
CA THR A 321 -43.11 15.21 -2.36
C THR A 321 -42.47 13.95 -1.83
N THR A 322 -41.60 14.09 -0.84
CA THR A 322 -40.99 12.93 -0.17
C THR A 322 -42.05 12.02 0.44
N GLY A 323 -41.79 10.72 0.43
CA GLY A 323 -42.64 9.73 1.09
C GLY A 323 -42.59 9.84 2.62
N SER A 324 -43.36 8.99 3.28
CA SER A 324 -43.32 8.79 4.73
C SER A 324 -41.93 8.32 5.18
N SER A 325 -41.50 8.75 6.38
CA SER A 325 -40.32 8.19 7.02
C SER A 325 -40.55 6.71 7.31
N CYS A 326 -39.60 5.87 6.93
CA CYS A 326 -39.55 4.48 7.32
C CYS A 326 -39.38 4.40 8.86
N ALA A 327 -40.29 3.68 9.52
CA ALA A 327 -40.37 3.60 10.99
C ALA A 327 -39.52 2.46 11.60
N THR A 328 -38.81 1.70 10.77
CA THR A 328 -37.92 0.59 11.18
C THR A 328 -36.46 1.01 11.06
N ALA A 329 -35.58 0.46 11.90
CA ALA A 329 -34.15 0.82 11.87
C ALA A 329 -33.47 0.54 10.52
N LEU A 330 -33.93 -0.49 9.80
CA LEU A 330 -33.54 -0.81 8.43
C LEU A 330 -34.79 -0.68 7.54
N CYS A 331 -34.70 0.10 6.46
CA CYS A 331 -35.80 0.41 5.55
C CYS A 331 -35.83 -0.51 4.35
N SER A 332 -34.66 -0.79 3.79
CA SER A 332 -34.52 -1.70 2.67
C SER A 332 -33.13 -2.32 2.69
N VAL A 333 -33.03 -3.51 2.13
CA VAL A 333 -31.75 -4.16 1.82
C VAL A 333 -31.81 -4.57 0.36
N THR A 334 -30.92 -4.01 -0.45
CA THR A 334 -30.83 -4.29 -1.88
C THR A 334 -29.50 -4.95 -2.19
N ARG A 335 -29.52 -6.08 -2.89
CA ARG A 335 -28.30 -6.67 -3.42
C ARG A 335 -27.86 -5.88 -4.65
N VAL A 336 -26.72 -5.20 -4.54
CA VAL A 336 -26.15 -4.39 -5.63
C VAL A 336 -25.42 -5.26 -6.64
N THR A 337 -24.64 -6.23 -6.17
CA THR A 337 -23.93 -7.17 -7.04
C THR A 337 -23.61 -8.46 -6.31
N THR A 338 -23.19 -9.48 -7.05
CA THR A 338 -22.60 -10.71 -6.50
C THR A 338 -21.08 -10.70 -6.65
N GLU A 339 -20.37 -11.55 -5.91
CA GLU A 339 -18.93 -11.71 -6.02
C GLU A 339 -18.49 -13.18 -6.01
N THR A 340 -17.52 -13.51 -6.85
CA THR A 340 -16.95 -14.86 -6.99
C THR A 340 -15.77 -15.11 -6.05
N ASP A 341 -15.15 -14.06 -5.54
CA ASP A 341 -14.14 -14.11 -4.49
C ASP A 341 -14.68 -13.50 -3.19
N LEU A 342 -13.90 -13.50 -2.11
CA LEU A 342 -14.36 -13.00 -0.83
C LEU A 342 -14.16 -11.47 -0.69
N PRO A 343 -15.24 -10.65 -0.67
CA PRO A 343 -15.13 -9.21 -0.42
C PRO A 343 -14.79 -8.94 1.05
N TRP A 344 -13.56 -8.49 1.31
CA TRP A 344 -13.04 -8.30 2.67
C TRP A 344 -13.10 -6.84 3.13
N GLY A 345 -12.15 -6.02 2.72
CA GLY A 345 -12.10 -4.60 3.04
C GLY A 345 -12.99 -3.84 2.05
N LEU A 346 -13.72 -2.84 2.53
CA LEU A 346 -14.59 -2.02 1.69
C LEU A 346 -14.49 -0.56 2.15
N THR A 347 -14.43 0.38 1.21
CA THR A 347 -14.49 1.81 1.52
C THR A 347 -15.22 2.57 0.43
N THR A 348 -15.98 3.58 0.83
CA THR A 348 -16.60 4.51 -0.12
C THR A 348 -15.60 5.64 -0.42
N LEU A 349 -15.43 5.97 -1.69
CA LEU A 349 -14.62 7.08 -2.15
C LEU A 349 -15.41 8.41 -2.11
N PRO A 350 -14.75 9.57 -2.09
CA PRO A 350 -15.43 10.88 -2.10
C PRO A 350 -16.36 11.12 -3.30
N ASP A 351 -16.13 10.45 -4.43
CA ASP A 351 -16.97 10.52 -5.62
C ASP A 351 -18.19 9.57 -5.57
N GLY A 352 -18.36 8.83 -4.46
CA GLY A 352 -19.45 7.89 -4.25
C GLY A 352 -19.18 6.48 -4.79
N GLN A 353 -18.09 6.24 -5.53
CA GLN A 353 -17.68 4.90 -5.93
C GLN A 353 -17.27 4.07 -4.72
N VAL A 354 -17.31 2.75 -4.83
CA VAL A 354 -16.89 1.84 -3.77
C VAL A 354 -15.64 1.10 -4.22
N LEU A 355 -14.62 1.05 -3.36
CA LEU A 355 -13.51 0.11 -3.50
C LEU A 355 -13.69 -1.02 -2.50
N TYR A 356 -13.43 -2.24 -2.93
CA TYR A 356 -13.32 -3.38 -2.03
C TYR A 356 -12.20 -4.32 -2.45
N SER A 357 -11.68 -5.08 -1.49
CA SER A 357 -10.67 -6.10 -1.74
C SER A 357 -11.33 -7.46 -1.96
N ARG A 358 -10.81 -8.19 -2.94
CA ARG A 358 -10.99 -9.63 -3.11
C ARG A 358 -9.84 -10.33 -2.40
N ARG A 359 -10.13 -11.00 -1.29
CA ARG A 359 -9.10 -11.48 -0.36
C ARG A 359 -8.14 -12.45 -1.03
N ASP A 360 -8.65 -13.37 -1.85
CA ASP A 360 -7.92 -14.56 -2.29
C ASP A 360 -7.41 -14.41 -3.73
N THR A 361 -8.09 -13.61 -4.57
CA THR A 361 -7.52 -13.18 -5.86
C THR A 361 -6.48 -12.06 -5.71
N PHE A 362 -6.39 -11.44 -4.53
CA PHE A 362 -5.51 -10.30 -4.21
C PHE A 362 -5.80 -9.01 -4.99
N GLU A 363 -7.02 -8.86 -5.51
CA GLU A 363 -7.42 -7.72 -6.32
C GLU A 363 -8.13 -6.66 -5.49
N ILE A 364 -7.97 -5.40 -5.90
CA ILE A 364 -8.84 -4.30 -5.52
C ILE A 364 -9.82 -4.07 -6.66
N VAL A 365 -11.11 -3.99 -6.33
CA VAL A 365 -12.19 -3.83 -7.29
C VAL A 365 -12.92 -2.53 -7.03
N ARG A 366 -13.19 -1.80 -8.10
CA ARG A 366 -14.10 -0.66 -8.12
C ARG A 366 -15.51 -1.13 -8.47
N LEU A 367 -16.46 -0.76 -7.62
CA LEU A 367 -17.89 -0.98 -7.81
C LEU A 367 -18.58 0.37 -8.03
N ASP A 368 -19.30 0.46 -9.13
CA ASP A 368 -20.28 1.52 -9.34
C ASP A 368 -21.58 1.13 -8.60
N PRO A 369 -21.94 1.85 -7.52
CA PRO A 369 -23.11 1.51 -6.71
C PRO A 369 -24.44 1.70 -7.44
N ALA A 370 -24.50 2.52 -8.50
CA ALA A 370 -25.73 2.78 -9.24
C ALA A 370 -26.07 1.66 -10.22
N THR A 371 -25.06 1.03 -10.81
CA THR A 371 -25.23 0.01 -11.86
C THR A 371 -24.89 -1.40 -11.37
N GLY A 372 -24.15 -1.54 -10.27
CA GLY A 372 -23.59 -2.81 -9.82
C GLY A 372 -22.38 -3.28 -10.63
N THR A 373 -21.88 -2.45 -11.55
CA THR A 373 -20.75 -2.76 -12.41
C THR A 373 -19.45 -2.84 -11.61
N LYS A 374 -18.70 -3.92 -11.82
CA LYS A 374 -17.40 -4.18 -11.19
C LYS A 374 -16.27 -3.99 -12.20
N THR A 375 -15.19 -3.32 -11.81
CA THR A 375 -13.96 -3.20 -12.60
C THR A 375 -12.76 -3.45 -11.69
N VAL A 376 -11.85 -4.34 -12.09
CA VAL A 376 -10.61 -4.56 -11.34
C VAL A 376 -9.75 -3.30 -11.45
N ALA A 377 -9.50 -2.66 -10.30
CA ALA A 377 -8.62 -1.49 -10.20
C ALA A 377 -7.14 -1.90 -10.24
N GLY A 378 -6.82 -3.09 -9.75
CA GLY A 378 -5.48 -3.67 -9.85
C GLY A 378 -5.28 -4.81 -8.87
N ARG A 379 -4.21 -5.57 -9.08
CA ARG A 379 -3.78 -6.64 -8.18
C ARG A 379 -2.69 -6.13 -7.25
N MET A 380 -2.82 -6.41 -5.96
CA MET A 380 -1.77 -6.08 -5.00
C MET A 380 -0.55 -7.01 -5.22
N PRO A 381 0.67 -6.47 -5.34
CA PRO A 381 1.88 -7.27 -5.36
C PRO A 381 2.25 -7.77 -3.95
N ASP A 382 3.15 -8.74 -3.88
CA ASP A 382 3.73 -9.28 -2.64
C ASP A 382 2.70 -9.81 -1.64
N VAL A 383 1.54 -10.26 -2.13
CA VAL A 383 0.50 -10.89 -1.31
C VAL A 383 0.62 -12.41 -1.38
N SER A 384 0.45 -13.06 -0.24
CA SER A 384 0.37 -14.52 -0.10
C SER A 384 -0.77 -14.90 0.84
N GLY A 385 -1.62 -15.82 0.40
CA GLY A 385 -2.63 -16.44 1.26
C GLY A 385 -2.00 -17.32 2.34
N THR A 386 -2.81 -17.75 3.30
CA THR A 386 -2.37 -18.58 4.43
C THR A 386 -3.05 -19.95 4.47
N ASP A 387 -3.74 -20.35 3.39
CA ASP A 387 -4.66 -21.50 3.41
C ASP A 387 -5.69 -21.31 4.56
N GLY A 388 -6.23 -20.10 4.66
CA GLY A 388 -7.01 -19.63 5.79
C GLY A 388 -7.44 -18.17 5.64
N GLU A 389 -7.23 -17.37 6.68
CA GLU A 389 -7.78 -16.01 6.79
C GLU A 389 -6.90 -14.90 6.18
N GLY A 390 -5.67 -15.20 5.77
CA GLY A 390 -4.75 -14.21 5.20
C GLY A 390 -4.95 -13.97 3.71
N GLY A 391 -4.60 -12.76 3.25
CA GLY A 391 -4.77 -12.31 1.86
C GLY A 391 -4.78 -10.78 1.78
N VAL A 392 -5.58 -10.18 0.90
CA VAL A 392 -5.84 -8.73 0.93
C VAL A 392 -7.02 -8.45 1.87
N LEU A 393 -6.74 -7.73 2.95
CA LEU A 393 -7.68 -7.52 4.05
C LEU A 393 -8.26 -6.10 4.00
N GLY A 394 -8.09 -5.31 5.06
CA GLY A 394 -8.73 -4.01 5.23
C GLY A 394 -8.23 -2.96 4.25
N LEU A 395 -9.15 -2.08 3.88
CA LEU A 395 -8.91 -0.91 3.05
C LEU A 395 -9.26 0.35 3.84
N ALA A 396 -8.51 1.42 3.62
CA ALA A 396 -8.87 2.74 4.13
C ALA A 396 -8.41 3.84 3.18
N VAL A 397 -9.19 4.93 3.14
CA VAL A 397 -8.81 6.18 2.48
C VAL A 397 -8.90 7.32 3.49
N ALA A 398 -8.01 8.30 3.34
CA ALA A 398 -8.02 9.49 4.17
C ALA A 398 -9.13 10.47 3.71
N THR A 399 -9.52 11.42 4.57
CA THR A 399 -10.57 12.41 4.25
C THR A 399 -10.22 13.31 3.07
N ASP A 400 -8.92 13.53 2.82
CA ASP A 400 -8.34 14.32 1.73
C ASP A 400 -7.96 13.47 0.51
N PHE A 401 -8.51 12.25 0.38
CA PHE A 401 -8.22 11.33 -0.72
C PHE A 401 -8.37 11.95 -2.12
N ALA A 402 -9.31 12.87 -2.32
CA ALA A 402 -9.49 13.54 -3.60
C ALA A 402 -8.26 14.36 -4.04
N SER A 403 -7.54 14.97 -3.10
CA SER A 403 -6.31 15.72 -3.35
C SER A 403 -5.04 14.88 -3.21
N ASP A 404 -5.07 13.82 -2.40
CA ASP A 404 -3.93 12.93 -2.17
C ASP A 404 -4.40 11.46 -2.23
N PRO A 405 -4.55 10.88 -3.43
CA PRO A 405 -5.28 9.62 -3.64
C PRO A 405 -4.44 8.39 -3.29
N TRP A 406 -4.16 8.23 -2.00
CA TRP A 406 -3.57 7.03 -1.43
C TRP A 406 -4.64 6.08 -0.91
N LEU A 407 -4.63 4.85 -1.43
CA LEU A 407 -5.35 3.73 -0.85
C LEU A 407 -4.42 3.01 0.13
N TYR A 408 -4.85 2.89 1.38
CA TYR A 408 -4.14 2.13 2.41
C TYR A 408 -4.70 0.72 2.46
N VAL A 409 -3.81 -0.26 2.48
CA VAL A 409 -4.15 -1.68 2.38
C VAL A 409 -3.39 -2.45 3.44
N MET A 410 -4.12 -3.26 4.22
CA MET A 410 -3.51 -4.30 5.04
C MET A 410 -3.56 -5.61 4.27
N HIS A 411 -2.43 -6.29 4.16
CA HIS A 411 -2.37 -7.57 3.47
C HIS A 411 -1.36 -8.52 4.10
N THR A 412 -1.54 -9.80 3.84
CA THR A 412 -0.62 -10.86 4.22
C THR A 412 0.43 -11.07 3.12
N SER A 413 1.71 -11.07 3.49
CA SER A 413 2.84 -11.40 2.63
C SER A 413 3.34 -12.81 2.91
N SER A 414 4.43 -13.23 2.27
CA SER A 414 5.08 -14.50 2.58
C SER A 414 5.65 -14.57 4.01
N THR A 415 5.96 -13.43 4.64
CA THR A 415 6.68 -13.38 5.93
C THR A 415 5.87 -12.78 7.08
N ASP A 416 4.89 -11.93 6.80
CA ASP A 416 4.14 -11.16 7.81
C ASP A 416 2.77 -10.72 7.30
N ASN A 417 1.96 -10.11 8.15
CA ASN A 417 0.99 -9.12 7.75
C ASN A 417 1.68 -7.75 7.70
N ARG A 418 1.23 -6.87 6.80
CA ARG A 418 1.81 -5.53 6.66
C ARG A 418 0.78 -4.52 6.19
N VAL A 419 1.09 -3.26 6.45
CA VAL A 419 0.33 -2.12 5.95
C VAL A 419 1.13 -1.45 4.86
N VAL A 420 0.50 -1.25 3.71
CA VAL A 420 1.05 -0.52 2.58
C VAL A 420 0.10 0.60 2.16
N ARG A 421 0.59 1.55 1.37
CA ARG A 421 -0.25 2.46 0.61
C ARG A 421 0.14 2.45 -0.87
N VAL A 422 -0.85 2.57 -1.74
CA VAL A 422 -0.66 2.60 -3.20
C VAL A 422 -1.47 3.74 -3.79
N ARG A 423 -0.99 4.35 -4.89
CA ARG A 423 -1.75 5.42 -5.55
C ARG A 423 -2.96 4.80 -6.27
N TYR A 424 -4.09 5.49 -6.21
CA TYR A 424 -5.29 5.14 -6.96
C TYR A 424 -5.70 6.32 -7.83
N THR A 425 -5.42 6.25 -9.13
CA THR A 425 -5.64 7.37 -10.05
C THR A 425 -6.24 6.86 -11.35
N GLY A 426 -7.24 7.57 -11.89
CA GLY A 426 -7.90 7.15 -13.14
C GLY A 426 -8.70 5.84 -13.01
N GLY A 427 -9.07 5.45 -11.79
CA GLY A 427 -9.82 4.21 -11.54
C GLY A 427 -8.98 2.95 -11.38
N VAL A 428 -7.65 3.07 -11.38
CA VAL A 428 -6.71 1.94 -11.26
C VAL A 428 -5.65 2.22 -10.20
N LEU A 429 -5.03 1.15 -9.69
CA LEU A 429 -3.85 1.24 -8.85
C LEU A 429 -2.63 1.63 -9.71
N THR A 430 -1.84 2.60 -9.25
CA THR A 430 -0.66 3.09 -9.97
C THR A 430 0.59 3.13 -9.09
N GLY A 431 1.75 2.96 -9.72
CA GLY A 431 3.04 2.93 -9.04
C GLY A 431 3.27 1.69 -8.17
N THR A 432 4.36 1.73 -7.41
CA THR A 432 4.73 0.66 -6.47
C THR A 432 4.14 0.96 -5.08
N PRO A 433 3.49 -0.02 -4.42
CA PRO A 433 3.04 0.16 -3.04
C PRO A 433 4.19 0.53 -2.11
N GLN A 434 3.96 1.54 -1.27
CA GLN A 434 4.88 1.95 -0.22
C GLN A 434 4.56 1.19 1.06
N VAL A 435 5.55 0.49 1.60
CA VAL A 435 5.41 -0.23 2.85
C VAL A 435 5.49 0.74 4.03
N LEU A 436 4.46 0.73 4.88
CA LEU A 436 4.34 1.62 6.04
C LEU A 436 4.66 0.91 7.35
N LEU A 437 4.27 -0.37 7.47
CA LEU A 437 4.49 -1.16 8.67
C LEU A 437 4.62 -2.64 8.30
N THR A 438 5.68 -3.31 8.76
CA THR A 438 5.96 -4.73 8.56
C THR A 438 6.08 -5.48 9.88
N GLY A 439 6.26 -6.80 9.81
CA GLY A 439 6.55 -7.62 10.99
C GLY A 439 5.35 -7.91 11.88
N ILE A 440 4.12 -7.60 11.44
CA ILE A 440 2.92 -8.05 12.13
C ILE A 440 2.84 -9.58 11.92
N PRO A 441 2.80 -10.41 12.96
CA PRO A 441 2.77 -11.86 12.79
C PRO A 441 1.61 -12.30 11.88
N ARG A 442 1.89 -13.29 11.01
CA ARG A 442 0.88 -13.96 10.16
C ARG A 442 0.68 -15.39 10.61
N ASN A 443 -0.54 -15.90 10.45
CA ASN A 443 -0.86 -17.31 10.62
C ASN A 443 -2.06 -17.68 9.72
N LYS A 444 -2.36 -18.98 9.59
CA LYS A 444 -3.58 -19.50 8.98
C LYS A 444 -4.84 -18.82 9.54
N TYR A 445 -4.86 -18.50 10.83
CA TYR A 445 -5.96 -17.80 11.49
C TYR A 445 -5.45 -16.66 12.37
N HIS A 446 -6.33 -15.71 12.67
CA HIS A 446 -6.10 -14.58 13.58
C HIS A 446 -5.11 -13.54 13.06
N ASN A 447 -5.38 -13.02 11.86
CA ASN A 447 -4.58 -11.96 11.25
C ASN A 447 -5.09 -10.54 11.59
N GLY A 448 -6.26 -10.40 12.22
CA GLY A 448 -6.97 -9.13 12.34
C GLY A 448 -7.34 -8.60 10.95
N GLY A 449 -6.98 -7.35 10.65
CA GLY A 449 -6.97 -6.89 9.25
C GLY A 449 -7.62 -5.55 8.98
N ARG A 450 -8.42 -5.00 9.91
CA ARG A 450 -9.19 -3.77 9.67
C ARG A 450 -8.32 -2.53 9.77
N LEU A 451 -8.54 -1.60 8.85
CA LEU A 451 -7.94 -0.27 8.81
C LEU A 451 -9.03 0.79 9.03
N ARG A 452 -8.72 1.85 9.77
CA ARG A 452 -9.60 3.02 9.90
C ARG A 452 -8.80 4.30 10.14
N PHE A 453 -9.10 5.36 9.40
CA PHE A 453 -8.59 6.68 9.77
C PHE A 453 -9.40 7.26 10.93
N GLY A 454 -8.69 7.74 11.95
CA GLY A 454 -9.30 8.49 13.05
C GLY A 454 -9.52 9.96 12.73
N PRO A 455 -10.32 10.66 13.55
CA PRO A 455 -10.52 12.11 13.45
C PRO A 455 -9.23 12.91 13.70
N ASP A 456 -8.23 12.29 14.30
CA ASP A 456 -6.87 12.80 14.48
C ASP A 456 -5.98 12.68 13.22
N GLY A 457 -6.54 12.14 12.13
CA GLY A 457 -5.85 11.93 10.86
C GLY A 457 -4.84 10.77 10.87
N LYS A 458 -4.79 9.97 11.93
CA LYS A 458 -3.91 8.79 12.06
C LYS A 458 -4.60 7.53 11.55
N LEU A 459 -3.80 6.57 11.11
CA LEU A 459 -4.30 5.26 10.67
C LEU A 459 -4.29 4.29 11.85
N TYR A 460 -5.46 3.75 12.18
CA TYR A 460 -5.65 2.71 13.16
C TYR A 460 -5.74 1.34 12.47
N ILE A 461 -5.08 0.34 13.05
CA ILE A 461 -4.89 -0.98 12.46
C ILE A 461 -5.21 -2.03 13.52
N SER A 462 -6.08 -2.99 13.20
CA SER A 462 -6.38 -4.13 14.08
C SER A 462 -5.54 -5.35 13.68
N THR A 463 -4.94 -6.03 14.65
CA THR A 463 -4.09 -7.20 14.44
C THR A 463 -4.49 -8.33 15.38
N GLY A 464 -4.62 -9.54 14.83
CA GLY A 464 -4.87 -10.72 15.63
C GLY A 464 -3.60 -11.25 16.30
N ASP A 465 -3.79 -12.18 17.24
CA ASP A 465 -2.71 -12.78 18.05
C ASP A 465 -1.87 -13.80 17.28
N GLY A 466 -2.17 -14.07 16.01
CA GLY A 466 -1.48 -15.06 15.19
C GLY A 466 -1.53 -16.47 15.79
N GLN A 467 -2.61 -16.81 16.51
CA GLN A 467 -2.80 -18.02 17.32
C GLN A 467 -1.83 -18.20 18.48
N ASN A 468 -1.15 -17.13 18.90
CA ASN A 468 -0.34 -17.12 20.10
C ASN A 468 -0.84 -16.04 21.05
N GLY A 469 -1.72 -16.42 21.98
CA GLY A 469 -2.35 -15.49 22.92
C GLY A 469 -1.34 -14.72 23.78
N ASP A 470 -0.17 -15.28 24.08
CA ASP A 470 0.87 -14.59 24.87
C ASP A 470 1.37 -13.31 24.18
N TRP A 471 1.35 -13.28 22.83
CA TRP A 471 1.74 -12.09 22.08
C TRP A 471 0.80 -10.93 22.28
N ALA A 472 -0.47 -11.15 22.64
CA ALA A 472 -1.42 -10.08 22.90
C ALA A 472 -1.00 -9.21 24.09
N GLN A 473 -0.38 -9.81 25.11
CA GLN A 473 0.15 -9.12 26.30
C GLN A 473 1.57 -8.58 26.10
N ASP A 474 2.34 -9.11 25.15
CA ASP A 474 3.68 -8.62 24.83
C ASP A 474 3.62 -7.30 24.04
N LEU A 475 4.08 -6.20 24.67
CA LEU A 475 4.12 -4.87 24.06
C LEU A 475 5.23 -4.68 23.02
N THR A 476 6.17 -5.63 22.92
CA THR A 476 7.19 -5.65 21.87
C THR A 476 6.71 -6.36 20.59
N SER A 477 5.61 -7.13 20.69
CA SER A 477 4.93 -7.75 19.58
C SER A 477 3.85 -6.84 18.97
N LEU A 478 3.63 -6.97 17.67
CA LEU A 478 2.53 -6.30 16.95
C LEU A 478 1.26 -7.16 16.85
N ALA A 479 1.26 -8.40 17.37
CA ALA A 479 0.09 -9.30 17.35
C ALA A 479 -0.84 -9.04 18.54
N GLY A 480 -2.15 -9.17 18.31
CA GLY A 480 -3.18 -8.97 19.33
C GLY A 480 -3.27 -7.52 19.81
N LYS A 481 -3.30 -6.56 18.87
CA LYS A 481 -3.22 -5.12 19.12
C LYS A 481 -4.28 -4.34 18.34
N VAL A 482 -4.59 -3.15 18.84
CA VAL A 482 -4.91 -2.01 17.96
C VAL A 482 -3.66 -1.14 17.88
N LEU A 483 -3.20 -0.88 16.67
CA LEU A 483 -2.05 -0.03 16.37
C LEU A 483 -2.50 1.34 15.85
N ARG A 484 -1.66 2.35 15.97
CA ARG A 484 -1.88 3.71 15.46
C ARG A 484 -0.59 4.27 14.88
N ILE A 485 -0.61 4.64 13.59
CA ILE A 485 0.54 5.20 12.87
C ILE A 485 0.17 6.51 12.14
N ASN A 486 1.18 7.33 11.84
CA ASN A 486 1.04 8.42 10.88
C ASN A 486 0.83 7.87 9.46
N ARG A 487 0.34 8.72 8.56
CA ARG A 487 0.09 8.40 7.15
C ARG A 487 1.32 7.91 6.38
N ASP A 488 2.52 8.31 6.83
CA ASP A 488 3.80 7.92 6.25
C ASP A 488 4.43 6.69 6.94
N GLY A 489 3.74 6.07 7.89
CA GLY A 489 4.24 4.92 8.65
C GLY A 489 5.00 5.28 9.92
N SER A 490 5.35 6.55 10.14
CA SER A 490 6.03 6.97 11.37
C SER A 490 5.13 6.85 12.60
N ILE A 491 5.73 6.68 13.77
CA ILE A 491 5.01 6.52 15.03
C ILE A 491 4.63 7.91 15.58
N PRO A 492 3.33 8.18 15.86
CA PRO A 492 2.92 9.39 16.54
C PRO A 492 3.62 9.53 17.90
N SER A 493 4.16 10.71 18.21
CA SER A 493 4.89 10.97 19.46
C SER A 493 4.03 10.85 20.71
N ASP A 494 2.71 10.95 20.54
CA ASP A 494 1.70 10.78 21.58
C ASP A 494 1.20 9.33 21.71
N ASN A 495 1.81 8.34 21.06
CA ASN A 495 1.48 6.94 21.32
C ASN A 495 1.91 6.51 22.75
N PRO A 496 1.14 5.65 23.43
CA PRO A 496 1.32 5.36 24.86
C PRO A 496 2.63 4.66 25.21
N PHE A 497 3.25 3.95 24.27
CA PHE A 497 4.43 3.12 24.53
C PHE A 497 5.65 3.51 23.69
N GLY A 498 5.59 4.60 22.93
CA GLY A 498 6.62 4.97 21.95
C GLY A 498 6.75 3.99 20.77
N THR A 499 5.81 3.04 20.64
CA THR A 499 5.68 2.08 19.54
C THR A 499 4.37 2.33 18.78
N PRO A 500 4.08 1.62 17.67
CA PRO A 500 2.78 1.70 17.02
C PRO A 500 1.61 1.24 17.90
N VAL A 501 1.84 0.56 19.03
CA VAL A 501 0.78 0.01 19.88
C VAL A 501 -0.06 1.12 20.50
N TRP A 502 -1.37 1.09 20.25
CA TRP A 502 -2.37 1.99 20.84
C TRP A 502 -3.11 1.33 22.00
N SER A 503 -3.55 0.08 21.83
CA SER A 503 -4.08 -0.79 22.88
C SER A 503 -3.68 -2.24 22.61
N TYR A 504 -3.77 -3.09 23.64
CA TYR A 504 -3.25 -4.45 23.63
C TYR A 504 -4.14 -5.42 24.41
N GLY A 505 -3.81 -6.71 24.41
CA GLY A 505 -4.64 -7.74 25.04
C GLY A 505 -5.86 -8.10 24.19
N HIS A 506 -5.71 -8.08 22.87
CA HIS A 506 -6.73 -8.43 21.87
C HIS A 506 -6.44 -9.80 21.26
N ARG A 507 -7.47 -10.55 20.88
CA ARG A 507 -7.38 -11.87 20.24
C ARG A 507 -7.39 -11.76 18.71
N ASN A 508 -8.46 -11.26 18.13
CA ASN A 508 -8.63 -11.18 16.68
C ASN A 508 -9.61 -10.07 16.27
N PRO A 509 -9.24 -8.81 16.50
CA PRO A 509 -10.07 -7.64 16.18
C PRO A 509 -10.21 -7.49 14.66
N GLN A 510 -11.43 -7.35 14.15
CA GLN A 510 -11.72 -7.23 12.70
C GLN A 510 -12.66 -6.07 12.34
N GLY A 511 -13.11 -5.30 13.33
CA GLY A 511 -13.91 -4.10 13.14
C GLY A 511 -13.31 -2.91 13.86
N LEU A 512 -13.30 -1.73 13.22
CA LEU A 512 -12.89 -0.46 13.82
C LEU A 512 -13.81 0.65 13.30
N ALA A 513 -14.47 1.37 14.20
CA ALA A 513 -15.35 2.49 13.86
C ALA A 513 -15.18 3.64 14.86
N PHE A 514 -15.21 4.87 14.36
CA PHE A 514 -15.26 6.05 15.22
C PHE A 514 -16.70 6.53 15.36
N ASP A 515 -17.10 6.86 16.58
CA ASP A 515 -18.37 7.55 16.81
C ASP A 515 -18.26 9.07 16.57
N SER A 516 -19.38 9.77 16.67
CA SER A 516 -19.46 11.22 16.46
C SER A 516 -18.67 12.04 17.48
N GLN A 517 -18.27 11.44 18.60
CA GLN A 517 -17.41 12.06 19.61
C GLN A 517 -15.92 11.77 19.36
N GLY A 518 -15.60 11.04 18.28
CA GLY A 518 -14.23 10.65 17.94
C GLY A 518 -13.66 9.53 18.80
N ARG A 519 -14.52 8.75 19.49
CA ARG A 519 -14.08 7.59 20.27
C ARG A 519 -14.05 6.35 19.39
N LEU A 520 -13.05 5.52 19.59
CA LEU A 520 -12.82 4.32 18.79
C LEU A 520 -13.59 3.13 19.39
N TRP A 521 -14.48 2.56 18.61
CA TRP A 521 -15.16 1.30 18.87
C TRP A 521 -14.52 0.18 18.04
N GLU A 522 -14.48 -1.01 18.61
CA GLU A 522 -13.79 -2.17 18.05
C GLU A 522 -14.67 -3.41 18.22
N GLN A 523 -14.61 -4.32 17.23
CA GLN A 523 -15.32 -5.59 17.24
C GLN A 523 -14.35 -6.75 17.04
N GLU A 524 -14.36 -7.67 18.01
CA GLU A 524 -13.41 -8.76 18.11
C GLU A 524 -14.10 -10.13 18.14
N PHE A 525 -13.47 -11.11 17.48
CA PHE A 525 -13.80 -12.52 17.62
C PHE A 525 -13.26 -13.10 18.93
N GLY A 526 -14.17 -13.68 19.72
CA GLY A 526 -13.87 -14.55 20.84
C GLY A 526 -13.22 -15.86 20.43
N ASN A 527 -12.79 -16.64 21.41
CA ASN A 527 -12.21 -17.95 21.20
C ASN A 527 -13.25 -19.06 21.11
N SER A 528 -14.08 -19.16 22.15
CA SER A 528 -15.05 -20.25 22.28
C SER A 528 -16.31 -19.86 23.06
N ILE A 529 -16.27 -18.76 23.82
CA ILE A 529 -17.31 -18.36 24.74
C ILE A 529 -18.00 -17.11 24.21
N MET A 530 -17.28 -15.99 24.12
CA MET A 530 -17.85 -14.67 23.84
C MET A 530 -17.00 -13.87 22.85
N ASP A 531 -17.62 -13.30 21.84
CA ASP A 531 -17.12 -12.13 21.11
C ASP A 531 -17.35 -10.85 21.91
N GLU A 532 -16.68 -9.77 21.52
CA GLU A 532 -16.67 -8.51 22.25
C GLU A 532 -16.87 -7.30 21.35
N THR A 533 -17.65 -6.32 21.82
CA THR A 533 -17.56 -4.94 21.34
C THR A 533 -16.88 -4.10 22.41
N ASN A 534 -15.78 -3.47 22.03
CA ASN A 534 -14.91 -2.72 22.91
C ASN A 534 -14.96 -1.21 22.62
N LEU A 535 -14.89 -0.39 23.67
CA LEU A 535 -14.57 1.03 23.56
C LEU A 535 -13.08 1.20 23.81
N ILE A 536 -12.33 1.49 22.75
CA ILE A 536 -10.87 1.52 22.74
C ILE A 536 -10.33 2.80 23.37
N VAL A 537 -9.49 2.63 24.39
CA VAL A 537 -8.79 3.73 25.07
C VAL A 537 -7.28 3.63 24.91
N ARG A 538 -6.60 4.78 24.93
CA ARG A 538 -5.15 4.89 24.83
C ARG A 538 -4.46 4.09 25.93
N GLY A 539 -3.64 3.11 25.55
CA GLY A 539 -2.88 2.25 26.46
C GLY A 539 -3.70 1.17 27.16
N GLY A 540 -4.98 0.98 26.80
CA GLY A 540 -5.85 -0.01 27.42
C GLY A 540 -5.40 -1.45 27.18
N ASN A 541 -5.56 -2.29 28.21
CA ASN A 541 -5.38 -3.74 28.15
C ASN A 541 -6.75 -4.42 28.14
N TYR A 542 -7.06 -5.19 27.11
CA TYR A 542 -8.35 -5.87 26.95
C TYR A 542 -8.34 -7.33 27.45
N GLY A 543 -7.23 -7.76 28.05
CA GLY A 543 -7.19 -8.92 28.94
C GLY A 543 -6.96 -10.28 28.26
N TRP A 544 -7.08 -10.41 26.94
CA TRP A 544 -6.73 -11.66 26.24
C TRP A 544 -5.25 -12.02 26.46
N PRO A 545 -4.88 -13.29 26.76
CA PRO A 545 -5.72 -14.49 26.76
C PRO A 545 -6.29 -14.87 28.12
N ARG A 546 -6.07 -14.05 29.15
CA ARG A 546 -6.50 -14.37 30.52
C ARG A 546 -7.98 -14.08 30.74
N CYS A 547 -8.55 -13.15 29.98
CA CYS A 547 -9.97 -12.81 29.97
C CYS A 547 -10.53 -13.02 28.56
N GLU A 548 -11.71 -13.65 28.49
CA GLU A 548 -12.53 -13.74 27.27
C GLU A 548 -13.96 -13.30 27.64
N GLY A 549 -14.31 -12.06 27.30
CA GLY A 549 -15.57 -11.40 27.63
C GLY A 549 -15.73 -11.19 29.13
N THR A 550 -16.39 -12.17 29.76
CA THR A 550 -16.65 -12.19 31.21
C THR A 550 -16.11 -13.46 31.88
N SER A 551 -15.36 -14.29 31.14
CA SER A 551 -14.84 -15.57 31.59
C SER A 551 -13.32 -15.53 31.77
N GLY A 552 -12.82 -16.26 32.77
CA GLY A 552 -11.40 -16.28 33.14
C GLY A 552 -11.07 -15.22 34.19
N SER A 553 -9.90 -14.61 34.07
CA SER A 553 -9.35 -13.67 35.06
C SER A 553 -9.74 -12.22 34.76
N CYS A 554 -10.97 -11.99 34.30
CA CYS A 554 -11.47 -10.67 33.90
C CYS A 554 -11.52 -9.63 35.04
N GLY A 555 -11.46 -10.10 36.29
CA GLY A 555 -11.36 -9.23 37.47
C GLY A 555 -9.93 -8.77 37.81
N GLU A 556 -8.91 -9.16 37.04
CA GLU A 556 -7.53 -8.68 37.25
C GLU A 556 -7.48 -7.15 37.07
N PRO A 557 -6.87 -6.41 38.03
CA PRO A 557 -6.74 -4.96 37.93
C PRO A 557 -6.01 -4.55 36.65
N GLY A 558 -6.57 -3.58 35.93
CA GLY A 558 -5.98 -3.01 34.72
C GLY A 558 -6.57 -3.54 33.41
N PHE A 559 -7.44 -4.55 33.44
CA PHE A 559 -8.22 -4.94 32.26
C PHE A 559 -9.39 -3.98 32.04
N VAL A 560 -9.61 -3.64 30.77
CA VAL A 560 -10.75 -2.85 30.31
C VAL A 560 -11.82 -3.82 29.85
N ALA A 561 -12.97 -3.81 30.53
CA ALA A 561 -14.07 -4.69 30.20
C ALA A 561 -14.76 -4.29 28.86
N PRO A 562 -15.27 -5.27 28.10
CA PRO A 562 -16.05 -4.99 26.90
C PRO A 562 -17.34 -4.26 27.23
N LYS A 563 -17.83 -3.46 26.27
CA LYS A 563 -19.11 -2.74 26.38
C LYS A 563 -20.30 -3.61 26.05
N HIS A 564 -20.09 -4.67 25.28
CA HIS A 564 -21.07 -5.73 25.05
C HIS A 564 -20.37 -7.05 24.68
N THR A 565 -20.99 -8.18 25.01
CA THR A 565 -20.47 -9.51 24.67
C THR A 565 -21.53 -10.34 23.97
N TYR A 566 -21.13 -11.15 23.00
CA TYR A 566 -22.03 -12.02 22.23
C TYR A 566 -21.55 -13.47 22.33
N PRO A 567 -22.42 -14.46 22.59
CA PRO A 567 -22.01 -15.85 22.51
C PRO A 567 -21.43 -16.17 21.12
N VAL A 568 -20.28 -16.85 21.03
CA VAL A 568 -19.61 -17.13 19.74
C VAL A 568 -20.54 -17.86 18.74
N ALA A 569 -21.47 -18.70 19.22
CA ALA A 569 -22.46 -19.38 18.38
C ALA A 569 -23.50 -18.44 17.76
N GLU A 570 -23.73 -17.29 18.39
CA GLU A 570 -24.68 -16.25 18.00
C GLU A 570 -24.01 -15.04 17.33
N GLY A 571 -22.68 -14.93 17.47
CA GLY A 571 -21.85 -13.90 16.85
C GLY A 571 -20.88 -14.49 15.82
N SER A 572 -19.63 -14.68 16.23
CA SER A 572 -18.45 -14.68 15.36
C SER A 572 -18.44 -13.43 14.46
N CYS A 573 -18.38 -12.26 15.11
CA CYS A 573 -18.61 -10.96 14.49
C CYS A 573 -17.32 -10.28 14.01
N SER A 574 -17.38 -9.73 12.80
CA SER A 574 -16.24 -9.12 12.11
C SER A 574 -16.37 -7.60 12.04
N GLY A 575 -17.03 -7.07 11.01
CA GLY A 575 -17.13 -5.63 10.77
C GLY A 575 -18.04 -4.91 11.76
N ILE A 576 -17.71 -3.64 12.01
CA ILE A 576 -18.48 -2.70 12.82
C ILE A 576 -18.58 -1.36 12.09
N ALA A 577 -19.74 -0.73 12.14
CA ALA A 577 -19.97 0.60 11.60
C ALA A 577 -20.78 1.44 12.60
N VAL A 578 -20.45 2.74 12.67
CA VAL A 578 -21.27 3.72 13.39
C VAL A 578 -21.87 4.67 12.39
N VAL A 579 -23.20 4.81 12.42
CA VAL A 579 -23.95 5.81 11.65
C VAL A 579 -24.87 6.53 12.62
N ARG A 580 -24.65 7.85 12.78
CA ARG A 580 -25.33 8.66 13.81
C ARG A 580 -25.02 8.10 15.21
N THR A 581 -26.04 7.67 15.96
CA THR A 581 -25.90 7.01 17.27
C THR A 581 -25.96 5.48 17.17
N GLY A 582 -26.34 4.95 16.00
CA GLY A 582 -26.47 3.52 15.77
C GLY A 582 -25.12 2.86 15.51
N LEU A 583 -24.84 1.80 16.26
CA LEU A 583 -23.70 0.92 16.09
C LEU A 583 -24.19 -0.39 15.47
N TYR A 584 -23.58 -0.81 14.36
CA TYR A 584 -23.99 -1.95 13.55
C TYR A 584 -22.85 -2.96 13.48
N ILE A 585 -23.13 -4.23 13.74
CA ILE A 585 -22.11 -5.30 13.80
C ILE A 585 -22.53 -6.46 12.91
N ALA A 586 -21.67 -6.80 11.96
CA ALA A 586 -21.89 -7.91 11.03
C ALA A 586 -21.32 -9.21 11.62
N CYS A 587 -22.17 -10.24 11.69
CA CYS A 587 -21.80 -11.51 12.30
C CYS A 587 -21.85 -12.68 11.32
N GLU A 588 -20.77 -13.45 11.32
CA GLU A 588 -20.55 -14.52 10.38
C GLU A 588 -21.31 -15.78 10.83
N ARG A 589 -20.84 -16.47 11.87
CA ARG A 589 -21.45 -17.74 12.34
C ARG A 589 -22.87 -17.53 12.85
N GLY A 590 -23.11 -16.39 13.49
CA GLY A 590 -24.42 -15.96 13.97
C GLY A 590 -25.41 -15.62 12.86
N THR A 591 -24.91 -15.37 11.64
CA THR A 591 -25.69 -15.07 10.44
C THR A 591 -26.70 -13.93 10.63
N ARG A 592 -26.25 -12.81 11.22
CA ARG A 592 -27.13 -11.68 11.58
C ARG A 592 -26.36 -10.36 11.65
N LEU A 593 -27.10 -9.27 11.61
CA LEU A 593 -26.61 -7.93 11.89
C LEU A 593 -27.14 -7.51 13.27
N TYR A 594 -26.27 -7.25 14.23
CA TYR A 594 -26.68 -6.58 15.45
C TYR A 594 -26.73 -5.07 15.24
N ARG A 595 -27.66 -4.42 15.94
CA ARG A 595 -27.72 -2.97 16.08
C ARG A 595 -27.79 -2.62 17.57
N ALA A 596 -27.05 -1.61 17.99
CA ALA A 596 -27.18 -1.01 19.31
C ALA A 596 -27.22 0.52 19.21
N GLU A 597 -27.78 1.18 20.22
CA GLU A 597 -27.66 2.62 20.41
C GLU A 597 -26.50 2.95 21.35
N ILE A 598 -25.60 3.81 20.89
CA ILE A 598 -24.54 4.38 21.72
C ILE A 598 -25.16 5.42 22.64
N SER A 599 -25.11 5.17 23.95
CA SER A 599 -25.57 6.09 24.99
C SER A 599 -24.47 6.28 26.03
N GLY A 600 -23.82 7.46 26.00
CA GLY A 600 -22.60 7.68 26.76
C GLY A 600 -21.52 6.69 26.32
N ASP A 601 -20.94 5.93 27.26
CA ASP A 601 -19.95 4.88 27.01
C ASP A 601 -20.56 3.47 26.98
N SER A 602 -21.89 3.37 26.94
CA SER A 602 -22.65 2.12 27.01
C SER A 602 -23.40 1.85 25.70
N LEU A 603 -23.73 0.58 25.48
CA LEU A 603 -24.57 0.13 24.38
C LEU A 603 -25.95 -0.28 24.91
N THR A 604 -26.99 0.34 24.35
CA THR A 604 -28.38 0.15 24.74
C THR A 604 -29.21 -0.29 23.55
N ASP A 605 -30.46 -0.73 23.76
CA ASP A 605 -31.37 -1.16 22.70
C ASP A 605 -30.73 -2.10 21.67
N VAL A 606 -30.13 -3.19 22.18
CA VAL A 606 -29.46 -4.17 21.33
C VAL A 606 -30.50 -5.03 20.61
N GLN A 607 -30.59 -4.86 19.30
CA GLN A 607 -31.54 -5.53 18.42
C GLN A 607 -30.81 -6.41 17.39
N GLN A 608 -31.54 -7.37 16.84
CA GLN A 608 -31.05 -8.26 15.78
C GLN A 608 -31.82 -8.04 14.49
N TYR A 609 -31.10 -8.03 13.37
CA TYR A 609 -31.66 -7.90 12.03
C TYR A 609 -31.05 -8.93 11.08
N LEU A 610 -31.78 -9.21 10.00
CA LEU A 610 -31.34 -10.06 8.89
C LEU A 610 -30.98 -11.51 9.29
N ASN A 611 -31.51 -11.99 10.42
CA ASN A 611 -31.24 -13.31 10.97
C ASN A 611 -31.43 -14.41 9.92
N GLY A 612 -30.35 -15.09 9.55
CA GLY A 612 -30.29 -16.15 8.54
C GLY A 612 -30.60 -15.71 7.11
N THR A 613 -30.99 -14.45 6.88
CA THR A 613 -31.55 -13.99 5.59
C THR A 613 -30.51 -14.03 4.47
N TYR A 614 -29.27 -13.64 4.79
CA TYR A 614 -28.15 -13.58 3.83
C TYR A 614 -27.00 -14.52 4.21
N GLY A 615 -27.20 -15.36 5.23
CA GLY A 615 -26.15 -16.19 5.80
C GLY A 615 -25.10 -15.37 6.56
N ARG A 616 -23.83 -15.70 6.38
CA ARG A 616 -22.68 -15.11 7.09
C ARG A 616 -22.47 -13.67 6.62
N LEU A 617 -22.47 -12.71 7.54
CA LEU A 617 -22.19 -11.29 7.26
C LEU A 617 -20.81 -10.91 7.78
N ARG A 618 -19.98 -10.27 6.93
CA ARG A 618 -18.58 -9.96 7.26
C ARG A 618 -18.34 -8.47 7.45
N THR A 619 -18.39 -7.69 6.38
CA THR A 619 -18.03 -6.27 6.43
C THR A 619 -19.27 -5.42 6.43
N VAL A 620 -19.35 -4.48 7.37
CA VAL A 620 -20.36 -3.42 7.41
C VAL A 620 -19.63 -2.09 7.45
N GLU A 621 -19.99 -1.17 6.56
CA GLU A 621 -19.32 0.13 6.43
C GLU A 621 -20.37 1.23 6.18
N PRO A 622 -20.19 2.45 6.70
CA PRO A 622 -21.06 3.57 6.35
C PRO A 622 -21.03 3.85 4.85
N SER A 623 -22.17 4.19 4.27
CA SER A 623 -22.25 4.67 2.90
C SER A 623 -22.47 6.19 2.83
N ALA A 624 -22.07 6.80 1.72
CA ALA A 624 -22.07 8.26 1.55
C ALA A 624 -23.47 8.92 1.69
N ASP A 625 -24.54 8.18 1.46
CA ASP A 625 -25.93 8.58 1.59
C ASP A 625 -26.53 8.34 3.00
N GLY A 626 -25.69 8.00 3.99
CA GLY A 626 -26.12 7.78 5.38
C GLY A 626 -26.73 6.41 5.66
N GLY A 627 -26.60 5.46 4.75
CA GLY A 627 -26.91 4.04 4.94
C GLY A 627 -25.69 3.19 5.29
N LEU A 628 -25.75 1.89 4.95
CA LEU A 628 -24.64 0.96 5.10
C LEU A 628 -24.35 0.20 3.80
N TRP A 629 -23.07 -0.12 3.60
CA TRP A 629 -22.63 -1.26 2.80
C TRP A 629 -22.52 -2.49 3.69
N LEU A 630 -22.87 -3.66 3.16
CA LEU A 630 -22.80 -4.93 3.87
C LEU A 630 -22.33 -6.05 2.92
N THR A 631 -21.39 -6.89 3.34
CA THR A 631 -20.91 -8.03 2.54
C THR A 631 -21.21 -9.37 3.21
N THR A 632 -21.39 -10.41 2.39
CA THR A 632 -21.52 -11.79 2.86
C THR A 632 -20.18 -12.55 2.78
N SER A 633 -20.10 -13.68 3.49
CA SER A 633 -18.94 -14.58 3.50
C SER A 633 -19.35 -16.05 3.66
N ASN A 634 -20.26 -16.52 2.82
CA ASN A 634 -20.93 -17.82 2.90
C ASN A 634 -20.05 -19.00 2.47
N TYR A 635 -19.16 -18.80 1.50
CA TYR A 635 -18.27 -19.82 0.93
C TYR A 635 -16.83 -19.29 0.85
N GLY A 636 -15.83 -20.19 0.76
CA GLY A 636 -14.41 -19.84 0.54
C GLY A 636 -13.67 -19.15 1.71
N ASP A 637 -14.36 -18.76 2.77
CA ASP A 637 -13.79 -17.90 3.81
C ASP A 637 -12.57 -18.50 4.57
N LYS A 638 -12.31 -19.80 4.50
CA LYS A 638 -11.26 -20.47 5.30
C LYS A 638 -10.26 -21.30 4.50
N ASP A 639 -10.22 -21.16 3.17
CA ASP A 639 -9.37 -22.00 2.31
C ASP A 639 -8.35 -21.21 1.45
N SER A 640 -8.48 -19.89 1.36
CA SER A 640 -7.67 -19.03 0.49
C SER A 640 -7.69 -19.43 -1.00
N ILE A 641 -8.78 -20.02 -1.48
CA ILE A 641 -8.93 -20.44 -2.89
C ILE A 641 -9.60 -19.30 -3.66
N PRO A 642 -8.94 -18.74 -4.70
CA PRO A 642 -9.53 -17.67 -5.49
C PRO A 642 -10.78 -18.13 -6.26
N ASP A 643 -11.75 -17.23 -6.39
CA ASP A 643 -12.93 -17.37 -7.27
C ASP A 643 -13.83 -18.59 -6.97
N ASN A 644 -13.87 -19.05 -5.71
CA ASN A 644 -14.68 -20.19 -5.28
C ASN A 644 -15.90 -19.83 -4.40
N SER A 645 -16.24 -18.55 -4.34
CA SER A 645 -17.27 -17.99 -3.47
C SER A 645 -18.51 -17.55 -4.26
N ASN A 646 -19.61 -17.25 -3.56
CA ASN A 646 -20.82 -16.68 -4.17
C ASN A 646 -21.42 -15.65 -3.22
N GLU A 647 -20.67 -14.56 -3.04
CA GLU A 647 -20.99 -13.54 -2.08
C GLU A 647 -21.86 -12.45 -2.66
N SER A 648 -22.45 -11.64 -1.79
CA SER A 648 -23.27 -10.50 -2.13
C SER A 648 -22.70 -9.24 -1.51
N ILE A 649 -22.70 -8.16 -2.28
CA ILE A 649 -22.51 -6.80 -1.77
C ILE A 649 -23.90 -6.16 -1.73
N LEU A 650 -24.32 -5.83 -0.51
CA LEU A 650 -25.64 -5.33 -0.17
C LEU A 650 -25.56 -3.86 0.20
N LYS A 651 -26.61 -3.14 -0.18
CA LYS A 651 -26.89 -1.77 0.23
C LYS A 651 -28.03 -1.79 1.23
N VAL A 652 -27.82 -1.18 2.40
CA VAL A 652 -28.84 -1.06 3.44
C VAL A 652 -29.23 0.40 3.58
N GLU A 653 -30.51 0.70 3.35
CA GLU A 653 -31.09 2.00 3.69
C GLU A 653 -31.54 1.98 5.14
N LEU A 654 -31.10 2.96 5.94
CA LEU A 654 -31.42 3.04 7.36
C LEU A 654 -32.62 3.95 7.61
N GLY A 655 -33.46 3.57 8.57
CA GLY A 655 -34.53 4.42 9.08
C GLY A 655 -33.96 5.59 9.86
N ARG A 656 -34.65 6.74 9.80
CA ARG A 656 -34.20 7.92 10.53
C ARG A 656 -34.60 7.88 11.98
#